data_AF-A0A534YRR8-F1
#
_entry.id   AF-A0A534YRR8-F1
#
_cell.length_a   1.000
_cell.length_b   1.000
_cell.length_c   1.000
_cell.angle_alpha   90.00
_cell.angle_beta   90.00
_cell.angle_gamma   90.00
#
_symmetry.space_group_name_H-M   'P 1'
#
loop_
_entity.id
_entity.type
_entity.pdbx_description
1 polymer ?
#
loop_
_entity_poly.entity_id
_entity_poly.type
_entity_poly.pdbx_seq_one_letter_code
_entity_poly.pdbx_strand_id
1 'polypeptide(L)'
;MRALAIFATASVLALPLAAAAAPDCDGGRVYSLRLRPDRIRFHASLTRRGVTHDTLVTAPGGLRLEIFDADDPAVVLYSTTIPADRFAPHGQATRYTGGGAFHGAITLRNSRRQRDTVRLSVHAVDAAVTGLGGPRDLRVRIVTDGGCGRTCVAACAAGNGLACHPSAAYVPFPDEQFGAYASRPARPVSALCGLEIDAASPCDFLVEERCILPYPSSRFLVPDATTPTGLRVHYPPDGLPANTHAVHVDPTDWNTLDGFSPGPMIMALFPDTGSPVDLAATNVAFHTDFGRSLDADHPTVLMKAATGERVLHFAEMDANTNDVTRKALIIRPGRRLEDGTRYLVAIRNLVDTLGHPIRPRLAFRALRDGGTQAEIARACGTACAAAIGARRPSFASLFQTLADHGVDPAELILAWDFTTASTQALTGWIVSIRDQAFALPTPTFTVTNVDDGPSHTGRDANIFARISGTFQAPLFMTADAPASRLNLAGGVPAQNGYATVPFLVDIPRLAVGGAPGRPTLWGHGLLGSRTQIGALSVLANTYDFIVGGVDMQGMSSDDLVPAVLPIVQDFSNFHYIPERLHQGFLNHLLMGRLMGDPVAGLNSHPAFQLGAGGAGVIDTTETYYSGGSQGGIFGIAIMSIATNFKRGFLAVPGANYSTLLHRSIDFNPYLALIRGNYPDRLDEQLLVALGQQLWDRAEPQGYLSHLAAGDLSSPPVPHKVLIHMATYDSEVSNLGTEIMVRSLGIEQLTPVHRSFFQIPERAAPFDGSAFVEVDPMRGGSKCHTPGGTDHGADCTTDADCPGPGDPASRTMCASGIPPLTNQPPAFNNGAHGSTGSPEMGQQIDAFLRPDGMVAQFCSGPCDNPDLP
;
A
#
# COMPACT_ATOMS: atom_id res chain seq x y z
N MET A 1 35.19 18.65 -24.66
CA MET A 1 36.58 18.59 -24.12
C MET A 1 36.77 19.66 -23.04
N ARG A 2 36.75 19.24 -21.78
CA ARG A 2 37.57 19.73 -20.65
C ARG A 2 37.05 19.00 -19.40
N ALA A 3 37.81 18.01 -18.97
CA ALA A 3 37.55 17.20 -17.79
C ALA A 3 37.92 18.00 -16.53
N LEU A 4 37.03 18.07 -15.56
CA LEU A 4 37.36 18.42 -14.18
C LEU A 4 37.41 17.12 -13.37
N ALA A 5 38.61 16.75 -12.93
CA ALA A 5 38.83 15.71 -11.94
C ALA A 5 38.57 16.30 -10.55
N ILE A 6 37.60 15.73 -9.82
CA ILE A 6 37.38 16.00 -8.40
C ILE A 6 37.80 14.76 -7.64
N PHE A 7 38.85 14.91 -6.82
CA PHE A 7 39.34 13.91 -5.89
C PHE A 7 38.28 13.63 -4.81
N ALA A 8 37.66 12.45 -4.86
CA ALA A 8 36.85 11.93 -3.76
C ALA A 8 37.79 11.36 -2.68
N THR A 9 37.91 12.06 -1.55
CA THR A 9 38.48 11.51 -0.32
C THR A 9 37.37 10.73 0.39
N ALA A 10 37.42 9.40 0.28
CA ALA A 10 36.52 8.49 0.97
C ALA A 10 36.88 8.43 2.46
N SER A 11 36.25 9.26 3.28
CA SER A 11 36.17 9.05 4.72
C SER A 11 35.05 8.04 4.97
N VAL A 12 35.41 6.78 5.15
CA VAL A 12 34.51 5.72 5.64
C VAL A 12 34.18 6.05 7.10
N LEU A 13 33.15 6.85 7.32
CA LEU A 13 32.44 6.88 8.60
C LEU A 13 31.66 5.57 8.68
N ALA A 14 32.18 4.63 9.48
CA ALA A 14 31.44 3.46 9.90
C ALA A 14 30.21 3.95 10.68
N LEU A 15 29.07 4.04 10.00
CA LEU A 15 27.77 4.09 10.65
C LEU A 15 27.68 2.86 11.57
N PRO A 16 27.34 3.01 12.87
CA PRO A 16 26.96 1.86 13.65
C PRO A 16 25.70 1.33 12.98
N LEU A 17 25.81 0.16 12.34
CA LEU A 17 24.67 -0.69 12.09
C LEU A 17 24.03 -0.90 13.47
N ALA A 18 22.95 -0.16 13.74
CA ALA A 18 22.01 -0.55 14.77
C ALA A 18 21.57 -1.95 14.34
N ALA A 19 22.14 -2.98 14.97
CA ALA A 19 21.68 -4.34 14.78
C ALA A 19 20.20 -4.31 15.12
N ALA A 20 19.35 -4.48 14.11
CA ALA A 20 17.94 -4.71 14.32
C ALA A 20 17.82 -5.75 15.43
N ALA A 21 17.18 -5.39 16.54
CA ALA A 21 16.88 -6.35 17.59
C ALA A 21 16.18 -7.51 16.90
N ALA A 22 16.77 -8.71 16.97
CA ALA A 22 16.21 -9.86 16.27
C ALA A 22 14.79 -10.09 16.80
N PRO A 23 13.79 -10.30 15.92
CA PRO A 23 12.45 -10.72 16.34
C PRO A 23 12.56 -11.97 17.22
N ASP A 24 11.81 -12.01 18.33
CA ASP A 24 11.68 -13.10 19.30
C ASP A 24 12.83 -14.14 19.35
N CYS A 25 13.64 -14.09 20.41
CA CYS A 25 14.64 -15.13 20.61
C CYS A 25 14.00 -16.51 20.81
N ASP A 26 14.70 -17.56 20.39
CA ASP A 26 14.42 -18.90 20.87
C ASP A 26 14.53 -18.97 22.40
N GLY A 27 14.06 -20.06 22.99
CA GLY A 27 14.11 -20.25 24.42
C GLY A 27 15.10 -21.31 24.87
N GLY A 28 15.34 -21.33 26.17
CA GLY A 28 16.25 -22.25 26.80
C GLY A 28 15.98 -22.41 28.28
N ARG A 29 16.80 -23.21 28.96
CA ARG A 29 16.75 -23.30 30.42
C ARG A 29 18.13 -23.30 31.04
N VAL A 30 18.22 -22.77 32.25
CA VAL A 30 19.39 -22.92 33.12
C VAL A 30 19.21 -24.20 33.95
N TYR A 31 20.16 -25.13 33.84
CA TYR A 31 20.24 -26.29 34.75
C TYR A 31 20.99 -25.93 36.03
N SER A 32 22.04 -25.11 35.93
CA SER A 32 22.75 -24.52 37.06
C SER A 32 23.59 -23.34 36.58
N LEU A 33 23.68 -22.27 37.36
CA LEU A 33 24.54 -21.13 37.08
C LEU A 33 25.23 -20.71 38.40
N ARG A 34 26.55 -20.59 38.38
CA ARG A 34 27.37 -20.10 39.49
C ARG A 34 28.32 -19.03 38.96
N LEU A 35 28.28 -17.87 39.60
CA LEU A 35 29.13 -16.74 39.31
C LEU A 35 30.01 -16.43 40.51
N ARG A 36 31.31 -16.29 40.28
CA ARG A 36 32.33 -15.78 41.20
C ARG A 36 33.03 -14.60 40.52
N PRO A 37 33.74 -13.73 41.27
CA PRO A 37 34.41 -12.56 40.69
C PRO A 37 35.35 -12.88 39.52
N ASP A 38 35.94 -14.08 39.52
CA ASP A 38 36.94 -14.56 38.56
C ASP A 38 36.50 -15.80 37.75
N ARG A 39 35.29 -16.33 37.99
CA ARG A 39 34.90 -17.65 37.49
C ARG A 39 33.41 -17.80 37.23
N ILE A 40 33.10 -18.44 36.11
CA ILE A 40 31.73 -18.80 35.73
C ILE A 40 31.64 -20.30 35.53
N ARG A 41 30.60 -20.90 36.12
CA ARG A 41 30.17 -22.25 35.76
C ARG A 41 28.69 -22.22 35.46
N PHE A 42 28.31 -22.50 34.22
CA PHE A 42 26.91 -22.69 33.91
C PHE A 42 26.68 -23.86 32.96
N HIS A 43 25.53 -24.49 33.17
CA HIS A 43 24.97 -25.53 32.34
C HIS A 43 23.57 -25.06 31.93
N ALA A 44 23.36 -24.88 30.64
CA ALA A 44 22.09 -24.45 30.08
C ALA A 44 21.72 -25.27 28.85
N SER A 45 20.55 -25.01 28.28
CA SER A 45 20.21 -25.43 26.94
C SER A 45 19.56 -24.33 26.13
N LEU A 46 19.66 -24.46 24.82
CA LEU A 46 18.97 -23.69 23.81
C LEU A 46 18.13 -24.65 22.97
N THR A 47 16.86 -24.33 22.73
CA THR A 47 15.95 -25.11 21.91
C THR A 47 15.59 -24.29 20.67
N ARG A 48 16.05 -24.74 19.49
CA ARG A 48 15.88 -24.10 18.18
C ARG A 48 15.73 -25.18 17.11
N ARG A 49 14.80 -25.03 16.16
CA ARG A 49 14.59 -26.05 15.11
C ARG A 49 15.82 -26.20 14.23
N GLY A 50 16.13 -27.43 13.84
CA GLY A 50 17.22 -27.74 12.92
C GLY A 50 18.63 -27.53 13.49
N VAL A 51 18.76 -26.99 14.71
CA VAL A 51 20.08 -26.75 15.31
C VAL A 51 20.63 -28.01 15.95
N THR A 52 21.91 -28.25 15.74
CA THR A 52 22.70 -29.31 16.36
C THR A 52 23.92 -28.70 17.03
N HIS A 53 24.63 -29.49 17.84
CA HIS A 53 25.79 -29.01 18.59
C HIS A 53 26.90 -28.44 17.70
N ASP A 54 27.01 -28.90 16.47
CA ASP A 54 27.96 -28.44 15.45
C ASP A 54 27.41 -27.26 14.66
N THR A 55 26.16 -27.30 14.18
CA THR A 55 25.59 -26.18 13.40
C THR A 55 25.31 -24.92 14.21
N LEU A 56 25.20 -25.03 15.54
CA LEU A 56 24.98 -23.86 16.41
C LEU A 56 26.08 -22.80 16.30
N VAL A 57 27.32 -23.20 16.01
CA VAL A 57 28.51 -22.33 16.07
C VAL A 57 29.33 -22.32 14.78
N THR A 58 28.76 -22.78 13.66
CA THR A 58 29.47 -22.88 12.36
C THR A 58 29.57 -21.57 11.58
N ALA A 59 28.78 -20.55 11.92
CA ALA A 59 28.72 -19.30 11.17
C ALA A 59 29.74 -18.25 11.67
N PRO A 60 30.27 -17.35 10.81
CA PRO A 60 31.44 -16.52 11.10
C PRO A 60 31.43 -15.70 12.41
N GLY A 61 30.27 -15.20 12.84
CA GLY A 61 30.11 -14.41 14.08
C GLY A 61 30.22 -15.25 15.37
N GLY A 62 30.24 -16.58 15.26
CA GLY A 62 30.52 -17.48 16.36
C GLY A 62 29.41 -17.52 17.43
N LEU A 63 29.82 -17.56 18.69
CA LEU A 63 28.95 -17.67 19.87
C LEU A 63 29.15 -16.46 20.78
N ARG A 64 28.17 -15.56 20.83
CA ARG A 64 28.08 -14.54 21.89
C ARG A 64 27.24 -15.07 23.04
N LEU A 65 27.76 -14.93 24.25
CA LEU A 65 27.13 -15.33 25.49
C LEU A 65 27.03 -14.13 26.43
N GLU A 66 25.83 -13.88 26.94
CA GLU A 66 25.59 -12.85 27.96
C GLU A 66 24.85 -13.43 29.15
N ILE A 67 25.25 -13.00 30.35
CA ILE A 67 24.55 -13.27 31.60
C ILE A 67 24.13 -11.93 32.15
N PHE A 68 22.82 -11.74 32.32
CA PHE A 68 22.25 -10.44 32.62
C PHE A 68 21.10 -10.56 33.61
N ASP A 69 20.75 -9.43 34.21
CA ASP A 69 19.68 -9.32 35.19
C ASP A 69 18.30 -9.54 34.54
N ALA A 70 17.47 -10.38 35.14
CA ALA A 70 16.18 -10.76 34.57
C ALA A 70 15.17 -9.60 34.54
N ASP A 71 15.31 -8.63 35.46
CA ASP A 71 14.41 -7.48 35.57
C ASP A 71 14.93 -6.26 34.80
N ASP A 72 16.24 -6.19 34.56
CA ASP A 72 16.89 -5.14 33.76
C ASP A 72 17.94 -5.73 32.79
N PRO A 73 17.55 -6.01 31.53
CA PRO A 73 18.45 -6.56 30.54
C PRO A 73 19.68 -5.71 30.20
N ALA A 74 19.70 -4.43 30.56
CA ALA A 74 20.87 -3.56 30.39
C ALA A 74 21.97 -3.88 31.43
N VAL A 75 21.62 -4.51 32.56
CA VAL A 75 22.58 -4.92 33.59
C VAL A 75 23.20 -6.27 33.22
N VAL A 76 24.28 -6.22 32.44
CA VAL A 76 25.06 -7.39 32.03
C VAL A 76 26.18 -7.67 33.03
N LEU A 77 26.15 -8.86 33.64
CA LEU A 77 27.15 -9.31 34.63
C LEU A 77 28.36 -9.96 33.97
N TYR A 78 28.16 -10.55 32.78
CA TYR A 78 29.22 -11.15 31.99
C TYR A 78 28.82 -11.19 30.52
N SER A 79 29.75 -10.84 29.63
CA SER A 79 29.59 -10.98 28.19
C SER A 79 30.89 -11.49 27.58
N THR A 80 30.79 -12.40 26.62
CA THR A 80 31.92 -12.85 25.82
C THR A 80 31.45 -13.24 24.43
N THR A 81 32.30 -13.01 23.44
CA THR A 81 32.11 -13.50 22.07
C THR A 81 33.23 -14.47 21.74
N ILE A 82 32.89 -15.70 21.37
CA ILE A 82 33.83 -16.73 20.96
C ILE A 82 33.69 -16.94 19.45
N PRO A 83 34.74 -16.68 18.65
CA PRO A 83 34.69 -16.89 17.21
C PRO A 83 34.42 -18.36 16.82
N ALA A 84 33.79 -18.59 15.67
CA ALA A 84 33.45 -19.92 15.19
C ALA A 84 34.67 -20.83 14.96
N ASP A 85 35.81 -20.26 14.52
CA ASP A 85 37.07 -21.00 14.31
C ASP A 85 37.65 -21.60 15.60
N ARG A 86 37.13 -21.20 16.77
CA ARG A 86 37.49 -21.74 18.07
C ARG A 86 36.65 -22.94 18.50
N PHE A 87 35.76 -23.44 17.64
CA PHE A 87 34.96 -24.62 17.92
C PHE A 87 35.33 -25.78 16.98
N ALA A 88 35.60 -26.95 17.55
CA ALA A 88 35.84 -28.17 16.78
C ALA A 88 34.83 -29.27 17.14
N PRO A 89 34.14 -29.86 16.15
CA PRO A 89 33.31 -31.03 16.37
C PRO A 89 34.17 -32.26 16.67
N HIS A 90 33.82 -33.00 17.73
CA HIS A 90 34.45 -34.23 18.17
C HIS A 90 33.38 -35.28 18.53
N GLY A 91 32.99 -36.08 17.55
CA GLY A 91 31.95 -37.10 17.70
C GLY A 91 30.59 -36.46 18.03
N GLN A 92 30.06 -36.75 19.21
CA GLN A 92 28.72 -36.32 19.67
C GLN A 92 28.74 -34.98 20.44
N ALA A 93 29.79 -34.19 20.27
CA ALA A 93 29.97 -32.91 20.95
C ALA A 93 30.82 -31.95 20.14
N THR A 94 30.55 -30.65 20.26
CA THR A 94 31.44 -29.60 19.76
C THR A 94 32.14 -28.95 20.96
N ARG A 95 33.45 -28.74 20.86
CA ARG A 95 34.27 -28.22 21.97
C ARG A 95 35.02 -26.99 21.56
N TYR A 96 35.17 -26.08 22.52
CA TYR A 96 36.10 -24.97 22.40
C TYR A 96 37.55 -25.48 22.37
N THR A 97 38.34 -25.01 21.40
CA THR A 97 39.72 -25.45 21.14
C THR A 97 40.77 -24.60 21.85
N GLY A 98 40.40 -23.47 22.45
CA GLY A 98 41.33 -22.57 23.15
C GLY A 98 41.75 -21.34 22.33
N GLY A 99 42.36 -20.36 23.02
CA GLY A 99 42.90 -19.13 22.44
C GLY A 99 41.90 -17.98 22.25
N GLY A 100 42.37 -16.73 22.22
CA GLY A 100 41.51 -15.54 22.21
C GLY A 100 41.15 -15.05 23.61
N ALA A 101 40.10 -14.22 23.72
CA ALA A 101 39.72 -13.55 24.97
C ALA A 101 39.01 -14.46 26.00
N PHE A 102 38.53 -15.64 25.58
CA PHE A 102 37.84 -16.57 26.47
C PHE A 102 38.82 -17.58 27.08
N HIS A 103 38.94 -17.58 28.41
CA HIS A 103 39.78 -18.54 29.14
C HIS A 103 38.89 -19.60 29.81
N GLY A 104 39.04 -20.87 29.42
CA GLY A 104 38.26 -21.96 30.01
C GLY A 104 37.85 -23.05 29.04
N ALA A 105 36.67 -23.63 29.24
CA ALA A 105 36.11 -24.71 28.44
C ALA A 105 34.64 -24.48 28.10
N ILE A 106 34.28 -24.77 26.84
CA ILE A 106 32.89 -24.81 26.36
C ILE A 106 32.66 -26.17 25.71
N THR A 107 31.51 -26.78 26.01
CA THR A 107 31.08 -28.02 25.37
C THR A 107 29.61 -27.93 25.00
N LEU A 108 29.31 -28.20 23.72
CA LEU A 108 27.98 -28.24 23.14
C LEU A 108 27.61 -29.70 22.85
N ARG A 109 26.37 -30.11 23.18
CA ARG A 109 25.86 -31.47 22.90
C ARG A 109 24.38 -31.47 22.59
N ASN A 110 23.94 -32.32 21.66
CA ASN A 110 22.51 -32.56 21.46
C ASN A 110 21.88 -33.17 22.73
N SER A 111 20.74 -32.63 23.13
CA SER A 111 19.98 -33.11 24.28
C SER A 111 19.35 -34.46 23.96
N ARG A 112 19.64 -35.48 24.76
CA ARG A 112 18.95 -36.78 24.65
C ARG A 112 17.56 -36.80 25.28
N ARG A 113 17.21 -35.75 26.02
CA ARG A 113 15.96 -35.69 26.81
C ARG A 113 14.93 -34.74 26.23
N GLN A 114 15.32 -33.91 25.25
CA GLN A 114 14.49 -32.87 24.66
C GLN A 114 14.87 -32.73 23.19
N ARG A 115 13.89 -32.76 22.30
CA ARG A 115 14.11 -32.58 20.85
C ARG A 115 14.60 -31.17 20.53
N ASP A 116 15.28 -31.02 19.40
CA ASP A 116 15.71 -29.72 18.85
C ASP A 116 16.47 -28.84 19.85
N THR A 117 17.22 -29.47 20.75
CA THR A 117 17.80 -28.80 21.91
C THR A 117 19.28 -29.12 22.02
N VAL A 118 20.10 -28.07 22.07
CA VAL A 118 21.53 -28.16 22.35
C VAL A 118 21.78 -27.78 23.80
N ARG A 119 22.58 -28.58 24.51
CA ARG A 119 23.07 -28.29 25.85
C ARG A 119 24.42 -27.62 25.76
N LEU A 120 24.57 -26.55 26.54
CA LEU A 120 25.79 -25.76 26.63
C LEU A 120 26.35 -25.92 28.04
N SER A 121 27.61 -26.31 28.14
CA SER A 121 28.37 -26.36 29.39
C SER A 121 29.56 -25.43 29.28
N VAL A 122 29.60 -24.41 30.12
CA VAL A 122 30.65 -23.40 30.11
C VAL A 122 31.32 -23.33 31.47
N HIS A 123 32.64 -23.38 31.44
CA HIS A 123 33.51 -23.11 32.58
C HIS A 123 34.49 -22.02 32.16
N ALA A 124 34.23 -20.78 32.54
CA ALA A 124 35.14 -19.66 32.31
C ALA A 124 35.98 -19.43 33.57
N VAL A 125 37.26 -19.22 33.40
CA VAL A 125 38.23 -18.77 34.40
C VAL A 125 38.76 -17.41 33.96
N ASP A 126 39.30 -16.62 34.89
CA ASP A 126 39.70 -15.22 34.65
C ASP A 126 38.56 -14.39 34.05
N ALA A 127 37.32 -14.76 34.37
CA ALA A 127 36.12 -14.09 33.90
C ALA A 127 35.86 -12.88 34.77
N ALA A 128 35.94 -11.66 34.20
CA ALA A 128 35.62 -10.44 34.91
C ALA A 128 34.09 -10.33 35.11
N VAL A 129 33.59 -10.87 36.22
CA VAL A 129 32.16 -10.84 36.55
C VAL A 129 31.85 -9.66 37.45
N THR A 130 30.87 -8.86 37.05
CA THR A 130 30.41 -7.67 37.80
C THR A 130 29.05 -7.94 38.48
N GLY A 131 28.58 -6.99 39.28
CA GLY A 131 27.19 -7.02 39.77
C GLY A 131 26.84 -8.14 40.76
N LEU A 132 27.81 -8.73 41.46
CA LEU A 132 27.58 -9.86 42.39
C LEU A 132 27.01 -9.45 43.76
N GLY A 133 26.67 -8.17 43.95
CA GLY A 133 26.12 -7.65 45.19
C GLY A 133 24.63 -7.97 45.32
N GLY A 134 24.29 -8.92 46.20
CA GLY A 134 22.92 -9.24 46.58
C GLY A 134 22.21 -10.29 45.70
N PRO A 135 21.15 -10.94 46.22
CA PRO A 135 20.35 -11.90 45.47
C PRO A 135 19.68 -11.20 44.29
N ARG A 136 19.56 -11.92 43.16
CA ARG A 136 18.95 -11.42 41.93
C ARG A 136 18.56 -12.57 41.02
N ASP A 137 17.67 -12.31 40.10
CA ASP A 137 17.24 -13.27 39.10
C ASP A 137 18.04 -13.06 37.82
N LEU A 138 18.57 -14.14 37.24
CA LEU A 138 19.46 -14.05 36.08
C LEU A 138 18.94 -14.84 34.89
N ARG A 139 19.37 -14.41 33.70
CA ARG A 139 19.16 -15.10 32.43
C ARG A 139 20.47 -15.25 31.68
N VAL A 140 20.48 -16.19 30.74
CA VAL A 140 21.55 -16.38 29.79
C VAL A 140 21.00 -16.10 28.39
N ARG A 141 21.63 -15.17 27.68
CA ARG A 141 21.41 -14.93 26.25
C ARG A 141 22.53 -15.60 25.47
N ILE A 142 22.14 -16.29 24.41
CA ILE A 142 23.02 -16.93 23.44
C ILE A 142 22.69 -16.31 22.10
N VAL A 143 23.68 -15.71 21.44
CA VAL A 143 23.49 -15.13 20.10
C VAL A 143 24.49 -15.77 19.17
N THR A 144 23.99 -16.22 18.02
CA THR A 144 24.76 -16.78 16.91
C THR A 144 24.24 -16.14 15.62
N ASP A 145 24.94 -16.31 14.51
CA ASP A 145 24.47 -15.74 13.23
C ASP A 145 23.13 -16.36 12.77
N GLY A 146 22.81 -17.56 13.26
CA GLY A 146 21.53 -18.22 13.02
C GLY A 146 20.41 -17.77 13.96
N GLY A 147 20.60 -16.68 14.73
CA GLY A 147 19.58 -16.08 15.61
C GLY A 147 19.96 -16.06 17.10
N CYS A 148 19.06 -15.53 17.93
CA CYS A 148 19.26 -15.46 19.38
C CYS A 148 18.44 -16.49 20.17
N GLY A 149 18.83 -16.71 21.42
CA GLY A 149 18.22 -17.65 22.33
C GLY A 149 18.34 -17.19 23.78
N ARG A 150 17.28 -17.30 24.56
CA ARG A 150 17.23 -16.79 25.93
C ARG A 150 16.66 -17.80 26.90
N THR A 151 17.35 -18.03 28.01
CA THR A 151 16.89 -18.99 29.00
C THR A 151 15.74 -18.43 29.85
N CYS A 152 14.89 -19.32 30.36
CA CYS A 152 13.96 -18.95 31.42
C CYS A 152 14.71 -18.41 32.65
N VAL A 153 14.04 -17.58 33.45
CA VAL A 153 14.61 -16.96 34.65
C VAL A 153 15.11 -18.00 35.64
N ALA A 154 16.32 -17.78 36.14
CA ALA A 154 16.93 -18.55 37.21
C ALA A 154 17.10 -17.65 38.45
N ALA A 155 16.42 -17.99 39.53
CA ALA A 155 16.56 -17.26 40.78
C ALA A 155 17.91 -17.55 41.44
N CYS A 156 18.65 -16.50 41.83
CA CYS A 156 19.99 -16.62 42.38
C CYS A 156 20.09 -16.06 43.80
N ALA A 157 20.69 -16.86 44.69
CA ALA A 157 21.04 -16.43 46.03
C ALA A 157 22.47 -15.89 46.07
N ALA A 158 22.69 -14.87 46.88
CA ALA A 158 24.01 -14.32 47.17
C ALA A 158 24.74 -15.14 48.24
N GLY A 159 26.06 -15.23 48.08
CA GLY A 159 27.03 -15.80 49.02
C GLY A 159 28.43 -15.30 48.64
N ASN A 160 29.40 -16.19 48.45
CA ASN A 160 30.73 -15.83 47.89
C ASN A 160 30.67 -15.45 46.37
N GLY A 161 29.57 -14.87 45.88
CA GLY A 161 29.14 -14.78 44.49
C GLY A 161 27.67 -15.16 44.34
N LEU A 162 27.19 -15.45 43.12
CA LEU A 162 25.80 -15.84 42.86
C LEU A 162 25.68 -17.34 42.57
N ALA A 163 24.69 -17.98 43.18
CA ALA A 163 24.34 -19.37 42.90
C ALA A 163 22.86 -19.45 42.54
N CYS A 164 22.59 -19.82 41.29
CA CYS A 164 21.24 -19.87 40.74
C CYS A 164 20.65 -21.27 40.76
N HIS A 165 19.38 -21.35 41.13
CA HIS A 165 18.60 -22.57 41.04
C HIS A 165 18.25 -22.90 39.58
N PRO A 166 17.98 -24.18 39.27
CA PRO A 166 17.50 -24.55 37.94
C PRO A 166 16.24 -23.76 37.57
N SER A 167 16.24 -23.15 36.39
CA SER A 167 15.07 -22.42 35.87
C SER A 167 13.92 -23.37 35.51
N ALA A 168 12.78 -22.79 35.15
CA ALA A 168 11.71 -23.49 34.46
C ALA A 168 12.23 -24.21 33.20
N ALA A 169 11.55 -25.29 32.81
CA ALA A 169 11.82 -25.97 31.55
C ALA A 169 11.18 -25.19 30.40
N TYR A 170 11.95 -24.90 29.36
CA TYR A 170 11.39 -24.29 28.15
C TYR A 170 10.68 -25.33 27.30
N VAL A 171 9.40 -25.13 27.00
CA VAL A 171 8.60 -25.94 26.07
C VAL A 171 7.88 -24.99 25.12
N PRO A 172 8.44 -24.71 23.93
CA PRO A 172 7.93 -23.70 22.99
C PRO A 172 6.54 -24.02 22.44
N PHE A 173 6.41 -25.18 21.78
CA PHE A 173 5.16 -25.65 21.17
C PHE A 173 4.88 -27.07 21.70
N PRO A 174 4.20 -27.19 22.85
CA PRO A 174 3.90 -28.49 23.46
C PRO A 174 3.18 -29.44 22.50
N ASP A 175 2.29 -28.91 21.67
CA ASP A 175 1.40 -29.68 20.80
C ASP A 175 2.09 -30.16 19.51
N GLU A 176 3.12 -29.44 19.04
CA GLU A 176 3.83 -29.74 17.78
C GLU A 176 5.05 -30.65 17.97
N GLN A 177 5.27 -31.17 19.18
CA GLN A 177 6.48 -31.91 19.56
C GLN A 177 7.82 -31.14 19.42
N PHE A 178 7.82 -29.87 19.00
CA PHE A 178 9.02 -29.04 18.95
C PHE A 178 9.50 -28.72 20.37
N GLY A 179 10.77 -29.04 20.64
CA GLY A 179 11.29 -28.90 21.99
C GLY A 179 10.60 -29.84 23.00
N ALA A 180 9.89 -30.88 22.54
CA ALA A 180 9.23 -31.82 23.44
C ALA A 180 10.25 -32.65 24.21
N TYR A 181 9.92 -32.91 25.47
CA TYR A 181 10.71 -33.76 26.34
C TYR A 181 10.33 -35.23 26.15
N ALA A 182 11.32 -36.12 26.25
CA ALA A 182 11.10 -37.57 26.23
C ALA A 182 10.25 -38.07 27.42
N SER A 183 10.16 -37.28 28.50
CA SER A 183 9.29 -37.52 29.66
C SER A 183 8.92 -36.18 30.29
N ARG A 184 7.76 -36.11 30.96
CA ARG A 184 7.28 -34.86 31.58
C ARG A 184 8.35 -34.28 32.52
N PRO A 185 8.76 -33.02 32.35
CA PRO A 185 9.74 -32.41 33.23
C PRO A 185 9.16 -32.27 34.65
N ALA A 186 9.96 -32.61 35.66
CA ALA A 186 9.60 -32.47 37.07
C ALA A 186 9.54 -31.00 37.56
N ARG A 187 9.73 -30.03 36.67
CA ARG A 187 9.78 -28.59 36.96
C ARG A 187 8.66 -27.88 36.20
N PRO A 188 8.24 -26.69 36.66
CA PRO A 188 7.34 -25.84 35.87
C PRO A 188 7.88 -25.63 34.46
N VAL A 189 6.98 -25.61 33.49
CA VAL A 189 7.29 -25.34 32.08
C VAL A 189 6.92 -23.90 31.73
N SER A 190 7.60 -23.31 30.75
CA SER A 190 7.22 -22.03 30.17
C SER A 190 7.49 -22.06 28.66
N ALA A 191 6.57 -21.45 27.90
CA ALA A 191 6.71 -21.28 26.45
C ALA A 191 7.23 -19.88 26.07
N LEU A 192 7.36 -18.96 27.03
CA LEU A 192 7.64 -17.54 26.77
C LEU A 192 9.09 -17.14 27.13
N CYS A 193 9.99 -18.10 27.34
CA CYS A 193 11.34 -17.78 27.84
C CYS A 193 12.15 -16.91 26.86
N GLY A 194 11.82 -16.92 25.58
CA GLY A 194 12.38 -16.05 24.54
C GLY A 194 11.81 -14.63 24.45
N LEU A 195 10.62 -14.38 25.03
CA LEU A 195 9.81 -13.17 24.83
C LEU A 195 10.51 -11.87 25.25
N GLU A 196 10.88 -11.02 24.31
CA GLU A 196 11.46 -9.70 24.61
C GLU A 196 10.60 -8.64 23.93
N ILE A 197 10.26 -7.59 24.66
CA ILE A 197 9.54 -6.43 24.13
C ILE A 197 10.25 -5.22 24.70
N ASP A 198 10.63 -4.29 23.84
CA ASP A 198 10.99 -2.94 24.27
C ASP A 198 9.74 -2.18 24.65
N ALA A 199 9.39 -2.20 25.94
CA ALA A 199 8.20 -1.54 26.45
C ALA A 199 8.25 0.00 26.36
N ALA A 200 9.43 0.59 26.12
CA ALA A 200 9.56 2.03 25.89
C ALA A 200 9.35 2.42 24.42
N SER A 201 9.42 1.44 23.51
CA SER A 201 9.23 1.68 22.07
C SER A 201 7.78 2.09 21.76
N PRO A 202 7.56 3.15 20.97
CA PRO A 202 6.23 3.54 20.54
C PRO A 202 5.67 2.62 19.43
N CYS A 203 6.47 1.67 18.95
CA CYS A 203 6.13 0.75 17.88
C CYS A 203 5.18 -0.37 18.30
N ASP A 204 4.63 -1.09 17.32
CA ASP A 204 3.84 -2.29 17.58
C ASP A 204 4.78 -3.51 17.70
N PHE A 205 4.76 -4.15 18.87
CA PHE A 205 5.61 -5.31 19.17
C PHE A 205 5.18 -6.61 18.47
N LEU A 206 4.07 -6.60 17.71
CA LEU A 206 3.61 -7.79 16.99
C LEU A 206 4.46 -8.08 15.75
N VAL A 207 4.97 -7.03 15.10
CA VAL A 207 5.86 -7.11 13.93
C VAL A 207 6.92 -5.99 14.04
N GLU A 208 7.92 -6.22 14.88
CA GLU A 208 8.92 -5.22 15.28
C GLU A 208 9.89 -4.77 14.18
N GLU A 209 9.92 -5.47 13.05
CA GLU A 209 10.81 -5.17 11.92
C GLU A 209 10.57 -3.79 11.33
N ARG A 210 9.33 -3.27 11.45
CA ARG A 210 8.99 -1.88 11.17
C ARG A 210 7.95 -1.36 12.14
N CYS A 211 8.14 -0.13 12.59
CA CYS A 211 7.41 0.42 13.72
C CYS A 211 5.90 0.33 13.59
N ILE A 212 5.38 0.59 12.38
CA ILE A 212 3.95 0.63 12.07
C ILE A 212 3.39 -0.70 11.56
N LEU A 213 4.15 -1.79 11.58
CA LEU A 213 3.65 -3.12 11.22
C LEU A 213 3.10 -3.87 12.44
N PRO A 214 2.03 -4.68 12.28
CA PRO A 214 1.25 -4.86 11.06
C PRO A 214 0.47 -3.57 10.71
N TYR A 215 0.29 -3.33 9.41
CA TYR A 215 -0.35 -2.10 8.90
C TYR A 215 -1.65 -2.43 8.15
N PRO A 216 -2.68 -1.57 8.21
CA PRO A 216 -2.90 -0.54 9.24
C PRO A 216 -3.25 -1.21 10.59
N SER A 217 -3.08 -0.50 11.71
CA SER A 217 -3.34 -1.07 13.05
C SER A 217 -3.92 -0.05 14.04
N SER A 218 -4.98 -0.44 14.76
CA SER A 218 -5.59 0.30 15.86
C SER A 218 -4.60 0.65 16.97
N ARG A 219 -3.39 0.06 16.99
CA ARG A 219 -2.29 0.47 17.89
C ARG A 219 -1.89 1.93 17.70
N PHE A 220 -2.11 2.49 16.51
CA PHE A 220 -1.83 3.88 16.17
C PHE A 220 -3.11 4.74 16.13
N LEU A 221 -4.16 4.34 16.85
CA LEU A 221 -5.34 5.15 17.07
C LEU A 221 -5.41 5.58 18.55
N VAL A 222 -5.76 6.84 18.78
CA VAL A 222 -6.06 7.39 20.11
C VAL A 222 -7.50 7.90 20.16
N PRO A 223 -8.17 7.86 21.32
CA PRO A 223 -9.50 8.44 21.46
C PRO A 223 -9.51 9.95 21.21
N ASP A 224 -10.45 10.42 20.40
CA ASP A 224 -10.74 11.84 20.16
C ASP A 224 -12.24 12.04 19.91
N ALA A 225 -12.96 12.55 20.92
CA ALA A 225 -14.41 12.75 20.84
C ALA A 225 -14.83 13.88 19.87
N THR A 226 -13.87 14.63 19.31
CA THR A 226 -14.16 15.69 18.33
C THR A 226 -14.28 15.18 16.90
N THR A 227 -13.86 13.94 16.63
CA THR A 227 -13.94 13.31 15.31
C THR A 227 -15.17 12.40 15.21
N PRO A 228 -15.73 12.19 13.99
CA PRO A 228 -16.87 11.29 13.80
C PRO A 228 -16.65 9.85 14.25
N THR A 229 -15.44 9.30 14.10
CA THR A 229 -15.11 7.94 14.56
C THR A 229 -14.87 7.86 16.07
N GLY A 230 -14.72 9.01 16.74
CA GLY A 230 -14.25 9.07 18.13
C GLY A 230 -12.77 8.74 18.29
N LEU A 231 -12.02 8.68 17.18
CA LEU A 231 -10.62 8.25 17.10
C LEU A 231 -9.78 9.25 16.29
N ARG A 232 -8.47 9.21 16.48
CA ARG A 232 -7.48 9.93 15.69
C ARG A 232 -6.26 9.07 15.43
N VAL A 233 -5.71 9.14 14.22
CA VAL A 233 -4.43 8.53 13.87
C VAL A 233 -3.30 9.21 14.64
N HIS A 234 -2.39 8.42 15.19
CA HIS A 234 -1.30 8.88 16.03
C HIS A 234 -0.04 8.05 15.80
N TYR A 235 0.57 8.23 14.63
CA TYR A 235 1.90 7.70 14.36
C TYR A 235 2.96 8.46 15.16
N PRO A 236 3.97 7.77 15.73
CA PRO A 236 5.06 8.43 16.43
C PRO A 236 6.00 9.16 15.45
N PRO A 237 6.60 10.31 15.85
CA PRO A 237 7.44 11.13 14.96
C PRO A 237 8.56 10.38 14.25
N ASP A 238 9.23 9.45 14.94
CA ASP A 238 10.35 8.68 14.40
C ASP A 238 9.94 7.25 13.96
N GLY A 239 8.64 6.98 13.84
CA GLY A 239 8.14 5.63 13.52
C GLY A 239 7.90 5.36 12.04
N LEU A 240 7.73 6.40 11.23
CA LEU A 240 7.54 6.25 9.78
C LEU A 240 8.90 6.05 9.08
N PRO A 241 8.96 5.58 7.83
CA PRO A 241 10.23 5.32 7.14
C PRO A 241 11.18 6.53 7.13
N ALA A 242 12.49 6.27 7.20
CA ALA A 242 13.53 7.29 7.07
C ALA A 242 14.19 7.26 5.69
N ASN A 243 14.53 8.42 5.15
CA ASN A 243 15.29 8.51 3.90
C ASN A 243 16.79 8.28 4.12
N THR A 244 17.60 8.33 3.05
CA THR A 244 19.06 8.19 3.08
C THR A 244 19.79 9.28 3.86
N HIS A 245 19.10 10.37 4.24
CA HIS A 245 19.57 11.42 5.13
C HIS A 245 19.14 11.21 6.60
N ALA A 246 18.57 10.04 6.93
CA ALA A 246 18.02 9.70 8.23
C ALA A 246 16.88 10.64 8.70
N VAL A 247 16.17 11.25 7.76
CA VAL A 247 14.96 12.04 8.04
C VAL A 247 13.76 11.11 7.94
N HIS A 248 13.08 10.90 9.07
CA HIS A 248 11.81 10.18 9.13
C HIS A 248 10.69 11.01 8.51
N VAL A 249 9.75 10.34 7.84
CA VAL A 249 8.52 10.99 7.35
C VAL A 249 7.77 11.62 8.54
N ASP A 250 7.48 12.91 8.44
CA ASP A 250 6.68 13.63 9.44
C ASP A 250 5.22 13.14 9.41
N PRO A 251 4.71 12.56 10.51
CA PRO A 251 3.35 12.04 10.56
C PRO A 251 2.25 13.11 10.69
N THR A 252 2.60 14.41 10.74
CA THR A 252 1.66 15.50 11.03
C THR A 252 0.40 15.45 10.17
N ASP A 253 0.53 15.27 8.86
CA ASP A 253 -0.64 15.25 7.95
C ASP A 253 -1.47 13.97 8.11
N TRP A 254 -0.84 12.82 8.36
CA TRP A 254 -1.54 11.57 8.65
C TRP A 254 -2.30 11.64 9.98
N ASN A 255 -1.73 12.29 10.99
CA ASN A 255 -2.34 12.45 12.32
C ASN A 255 -3.55 13.44 12.32
N THR A 256 -3.87 14.04 11.18
CA THR A 256 -5.13 14.78 11.00
C THR A 256 -6.34 13.86 10.77
N LEU A 257 -6.11 12.61 10.36
CA LEU A 257 -7.16 11.65 10.03
C LEU A 257 -7.76 10.98 11.27
N ASP A 258 -9.02 10.58 11.16
CA ASP A 258 -9.77 9.89 12.20
C ASP A 258 -9.88 8.37 11.99
N GLY A 259 -9.10 7.84 11.02
CA GLY A 259 -8.98 6.43 10.70
C GLY A 259 -8.05 6.19 9.51
N PHE A 260 -7.96 4.94 9.08
CA PHE A 260 -7.11 4.50 7.97
C PHE A 260 -7.87 4.47 6.64
N SER A 261 -7.15 4.23 5.54
CA SER A 261 -7.73 4.13 4.20
C SER A 261 -8.90 3.12 4.14
N PRO A 262 -10.01 3.42 3.44
CA PRO A 262 -11.02 2.42 3.07
C PRO A 262 -10.56 1.51 1.93
N GLY A 263 -9.46 1.83 1.25
CA GLY A 263 -8.79 0.95 0.28
C GLY A 263 -7.37 0.57 0.70
N PRO A 264 -7.16 0.03 1.92
CA PRO A 264 -5.84 -0.13 2.50
C PRO A 264 -5.02 -1.21 1.80
N MET A 265 -3.70 -1.02 1.79
CA MET A 265 -2.74 -2.08 1.57
C MET A 265 -2.39 -2.71 2.92
N ILE A 266 -3.01 -3.84 3.25
CA ILE A 266 -2.86 -4.48 4.56
C ILE A 266 -1.57 -5.32 4.55
N MET A 267 -0.66 -5.08 5.49
CA MET A 267 0.70 -5.64 5.45
C MET A 267 1.12 -6.28 6.76
N ALA A 268 1.79 -7.42 6.65
CA ALA A 268 2.52 -8.08 7.73
C ALA A 268 3.80 -8.74 7.19
N LEU A 269 4.74 -9.07 8.08
CA LEU A 269 6.00 -9.72 7.73
C LEU A 269 6.14 -11.03 8.51
N PHE A 270 6.68 -12.06 7.85
CA PHE A 270 6.92 -13.38 8.44
C PHE A 270 8.32 -13.90 8.10
N PRO A 271 9.39 -13.29 8.66
CA PRO A 271 10.75 -13.62 8.24
C PRO A 271 11.34 -14.83 8.99
N ASP A 272 10.65 -15.31 10.03
CA ASP A 272 11.20 -16.19 11.07
C ASP A 272 11.69 -17.55 10.55
N THR A 273 11.16 -18.05 9.43
CA THR A 273 11.63 -19.31 8.83
C THR A 273 12.82 -19.13 7.89
N GLY A 274 13.18 -17.89 7.57
CA GLY A 274 14.18 -17.55 6.57
C GLY A 274 13.74 -17.81 5.12
N SER A 275 12.48 -18.19 4.90
CA SER A 275 11.89 -18.41 3.58
C SER A 275 10.57 -17.62 3.42
N PRO A 276 10.20 -17.17 2.20
CA PRO A 276 8.92 -16.51 1.97
C PRO A 276 7.72 -17.40 2.30
N VAL A 277 6.57 -16.78 2.58
CA VAL A 277 5.27 -17.48 2.60
C VAL A 277 4.99 -18.07 1.21
N ASP A 278 4.56 -19.33 1.18
CA ASP A 278 4.06 -19.97 -0.04
C ASP A 278 2.53 -19.86 -0.10
N LEU A 279 2.05 -18.88 -0.86
CA LEU A 279 0.62 -18.61 -1.00
C LEU A 279 -0.14 -19.77 -1.66
N ALA A 280 0.50 -20.46 -2.62
CA ALA A 280 -0.11 -21.56 -3.34
C ALA A 280 -0.22 -22.80 -2.44
N ALA A 281 0.87 -23.18 -1.77
CA ALA A 281 0.86 -24.31 -0.83
C ALA A 281 -0.05 -24.05 0.38
N THR A 282 -0.21 -22.79 0.77
CA THR A 282 -1.13 -22.36 1.83
C THR A 282 -2.59 -22.25 1.35
N ASN A 283 -2.85 -22.31 0.04
CA ASN A 283 -4.17 -22.13 -0.57
C ASN A 283 -4.80 -20.77 -0.20
N VAL A 284 -4.01 -19.70 -0.32
CA VAL A 284 -4.45 -18.31 -0.15
C VAL A 284 -5.06 -17.78 -1.45
N ALA A 285 -6.16 -17.04 -1.34
CA ALA A 285 -6.85 -16.41 -2.45
C ALA A 285 -5.92 -15.48 -3.23
N PHE A 286 -5.86 -15.72 -4.54
CA PHE A 286 -5.13 -14.90 -5.48
C PHE A 286 -6.10 -13.99 -6.25
N HIS A 287 -5.59 -12.98 -6.94
CA HIS A 287 -6.44 -12.02 -7.64
C HIS A 287 -7.28 -12.64 -8.78
N THR A 288 -6.93 -13.85 -9.25
CA THR A 288 -7.73 -14.62 -10.21
C THR A 288 -8.79 -15.50 -9.57
N ASP A 289 -8.82 -15.61 -8.24
CA ASP A 289 -9.77 -16.40 -7.46
C ASP A 289 -10.11 -15.70 -6.15
N PHE A 290 -10.83 -14.57 -6.26
CA PHE A 290 -11.28 -13.83 -5.09
C PHE A 290 -12.25 -14.63 -4.20
N GLY A 291 -13.04 -15.54 -4.80
CA GLY A 291 -14.08 -16.30 -4.09
C GLY A 291 -13.53 -17.12 -2.93
N ARG A 292 -12.33 -17.70 -3.12
CA ARG A 292 -11.56 -18.43 -2.11
C ARG A 292 -11.41 -17.67 -0.79
N SER A 293 -11.33 -16.34 -0.82
CA SER A 293 -11.13 -15.51 0.38
C SER A 293 -12.30 -15.51 1.37
N LEU A 294 -13.49 -15.92 0.91
CA LEU A 294 -14.72 -15.95 1.70
C LEU A 294 -14.93 -17.29 2.41
N ASP A 295 -14.16 -18.32 2.05
CA ASP A 295 -14.32 -19.66 2.60
C ASP A 295 -14.02 -19.71 4.10
N ALA A 296 -14.73 -20.61 4.79
CA ALA A 296 -14.63 -20.76 6.24
C ALA A 296 -13.22 -21.15 6.71
N ASP A 297 -12.45 -21.88 5.90
CA ASP A 297 -11.10 -22.37 6.18
C ASP A 297 -10.00 -21.46 5.62
N HIS A 298 -10.34 -20.30 5.04
CA HIS A 298 -9.35 -19.43 4.40
C HIS A 298 -8.22 -19.00 5.36
N PRO A 299 -6.93 -18.99 4.95
CA PRO A 299 -5.79 -18.70 5.82
C PRO A 299 -5.66 -17.22 6.22
N THR A 300 -6.14 -16.30 5.37
CA THR A 300 -6.23 -14.87 5.68
C THR A 300 -7.69 -14.46 5.81
N VAL A 301 -8.05 -13.72 6.85
CA VAL A 301 -9.43 -13.32 7.10
C VAL A 301 -9.44 -11.81 7.25
N LEU A 302 -10.27 -11.15 6.45
CA LEU A 302 -10.67 -9.76 6.63
C LEU A 302 -12.15 -9.75 6.98
N MET A 303 -12.52 -9.15 8.11
CA MET A 303 -13.86 -9.28 8.67
C MET A 303 -14.35 -7.97 9.28
N LYS A 304 -15.61 -7.60 9.04
CA LYS A 304 -16.26 -6.48 9.73
C LYS A 304 -16.52 -6.85 11.19
N ALA A 305 -15.96 -6.10 12.13
CA ALA A 305 -15.99 -6.48 13.55
C ALA A 305 -17.40 -6.50 14.15
N ALA A 306 -18.31 -5.64 13.66
CA ALA A 306 -19.66 -5.51 14.20
C ALA A 306 -20.61 -6.64 13.78
N THR A 307 -20.37 -7.27 12.62
CA THR A 307 -21.31 -8.24 12.02
C THR A 307 -20.69 -9.62 11.80
N GLY A 308 -19.36 -9.72 11.79
CA GLY A 308 -18.65 -10.93 11.40
C GLY A 308 -18.64 -11.21 9.90
N GLU A 309 -19.13 -10.27 9.09
CA GLU A 309 -19.14 -10.40 7.64
C GLU A 309 -17.71 -10.47 7.12
N ARG A 310 -17.40 -11.53 6.37
CA ARG A 310 -16.12 -11.70 5.68
C ARG A 310 -16.08 -10.81 4.45
N VAL A 311 -14.98 -10.08 4.32
CA VAL A 311 -14.76 -9.17 3.20
C VAL A 311 -13.95 -9.88 2.13
N LEU A 312 -14.41 -9.74 0.88
CA LEU A 312 -13.71 -10.21 -0.30
C LEU A 312 -12.30 -9.61 -0.36
N HIS A 313 -11.27 -10.43 -0.54
CA HIS A 313 -9.89 -9.97 -0.66
C HIS A 313 -9.04 -10.95 -1.47
N PHE A 314 -7.81 -10.55 -1.78
CA PHE A 314 -6.75 -11.48 -2.17
C PHE A 314 -5.48 -11.14 -1.40
N ALA A 315 -4.50 -12.02 -1.44
CA ALA A 315 -3.17 -11.72 -0.92
C ALA A 315 -2.07 -12.03 -1.93
N GLU A 316 -0.96 -11.34 -1.76
CA GLU A 316 0.24 -11.51 -2.57
C GLU A 316 1.51 -11.29 -1.73
N MET A 317 2.63 -11.84 -2.17
CA MET A 317 3.94 -11.53 -1.59
C MET A 317 4.57 -10.39 -2.37
N ASP A 318 5.29 -9.50 -1.68
CA ASP A 318 6.02 -8.43 -2.36
C ASP A 318 7.07 -9.01 -3.33
N ALA A 319 6.85 -8.86 -4.63
CA ALA A 319 7.74 -9.31 -5.68
C ALA A 319 8.93 -8.34 -5.89
N ASN A 320 8.92 -7.14 -5.30
CA ASN A 320 9.99 -6.14 -5.45
C ASN A 320 11.27 -6.46 -4.66
N THR A 321 11.29 -7.54 -3.88
CA THR A 321 12.47 -8.01 -3.16
C THR A 321 12.51 -9.52 -3.00
N ASN A 322 13.70 -10.10 -3.00
CA ASN A 322 13.92 -11.49 -2.59
C ASN A 322 14.47 -11.61 -1.15
N ASP A 323 14.73 -10.48 -0.49
CA ASP A 323 15.10 -10.46 0.92
C ASP A 323 13.85 -10.75 1.77
N VAL A 324 13.79 -11.96 2.32
CA VAL A 324 12.70 -12.43 3.19
C VAL A 324 12.47 -11.50 4.38
N THR A 325 13.52 -10.83 4.87
CA THR A 325 13.41 -9.88 5.99
C THR A 325 12.75 -8.55 5.59
N ARG A 326 12.42 -8.37 4.30
CA ARG A 326 11.69 -7.21 3.75
C ARG A 326 10.48 -7.60 2.90
N LYS A 327 10.27 -8.90 2.65
CA LYS A 327 9.26 -9.41 1.73
C LYS A 327 7.89 -9.52 2.43
N ALA A 328 7.14 -8.42 2.45
CA ALA A 328 5.84 -8.36 3.09
C ALA A 328 4.81 -9.31 2.44
N LEU A 329 3.95 -9.89 3.26
CA LEU A 329 2.64 -10.38 2.84
C LEU A 329 1.70 -9.19 2.73
N ILE A 330 1.05 -9.03 1.59
CA ILE A 330 0.14 -7.93 1.29
C ILE A 330 -1.26 -8.50 1.06
N ILE A 331 -2.23 -8.10 1.89
CA ILE A 331 -3.66 -8.41 1.74
C ILE A 331 -4.36 -7.18 1.16
N ARG A 332 -5.14 -7.38 0.10
CA ARG A 332 -5.84 -6.31 -0.62
C ARG A 332 -7.34 -6.57 -0.65
N PRO A 333 -8.17 -5.66 -0.12
CA PRO A 333 -9.61 -5.75 -0.29
C PRO A 333 -9.99 -5.79 -1.77
N GLY A 334 -10.88 -6.72 -2.13
CA GLY A 334 -11.46 -6.82 -3.48
C GLY A 334 -12.58 -5.81 -3.71
N ARG A 335 -12.98 -5.07 -2.67
CA ARG A 335 -13.93 -3.95 -2.70
C ARG A 335 -13.46 -2.91 -1.70
N ARG A 336 -13.83 -1.65 -1.92
CA ARG A 336 -13.70 -0.58 -0.93
C ARG A 336 -14.39 -0.99 0.38
N LEU A 337 -13.72 -0.73 1.50
CA LEU A 337 -14.26 -0.91 2.86
C LEU A 337 -15.20 0.25 3.22
N GLU A 338 -16.11 0.03 4.16
CA GLU A 338 -17.02 1.07 4.65
C GLU A 338 -16.29 2.12 5.49
N ASP A 339 -16.83 3.33 5.56
CA ASP A 339 -16.27 4.45 6.33
C ASP A 339 -16.49 4.25 7.83
N GLY A 340 -15.57 4.77 8.65
CA GLY A 340 -15.70 4.76 10.11
C GLY A 340 -15.91 3.36 10.72
N THR A 341 -15.47 2.31 10.02
CA THR A 341 -15.82 0.93 10.33
C THR A 341 -14.60 0.17 10.83
N ARG A 342 -14.78 -0.57 11.92
CA ARG A 342 -13.75 -1.44 12.50
C ARG A 342 -13.70 -2.78 11.76
N TYR A 343 -12.51 -3.14 11.30
CA TYR A 343 -12.21 -4.40 10.64
C TYR A 343 -11.17 -5.20 11.43
N LEU A 344 -11.33 -6.53 11.43
CA LEU A 344 -10.39 -7.49 12.00
C LEU A 344 -9.61 -8.15 10.86
N VAL A 345 -8.31 -8.29 11.07
CA VAL A 345 -7.42 -9.10 10.22
C VAL A 345 -6.96 -10.28 11.04
N ALA A 346 -7.10 -11.49 10.51
CA ALA A 346 -6.61 -12.70 11.13
C ALA A 346 -5.87 -13.57 10.11
N ILE A 347 -4.73 -14.11 10.50
CA ILE A 347 -3.87 -14.93 9.66
C ILE A 347 -3.61 -16.23 10.43
N ARG A 348 -3.76 -17.37 9.75
CA ARG A 348 -3.57 -18.72 10.32
C ARG A 348 -2.95 -19.68 9.31
N ASN A 349 -2.39 -20.77 9.81
CA ASN A 349 -2.00 -21.95 9.01
C ASN A 349 -1.10 -21.66 7.79
N LEU A 350 -0.29 -20.59 7.81
CA LEU A 350 0.64 -20.31 6.71
C LEU A 350 1.81 -21.30 6.70
N VAL A 351 2.27 -21.66 5.50
CA VAL A 351 3.54 -22.39 5.29
C VAL A 351 4.50 -21.56 4.45
N ASP A 352 5.79 -21.79 4.62
CA ASP A 352 6.83 -21.20 3.77
C ASP A 352 7.07 -22.03 2.49
N THR A 353 7.90 -21.52 1.59
CA THR A 353 8.27 -22.19 0.31
C THR A 353 9.03 -23.51 0.47
N LEU A 354 9.41 -23.88 1.70
CA LEU A 354 10.01 -25.18 2.02
C LEU A 354 8.99 -26.12 2.69
N GLY A 355 7.73 -25.70 2.82
CA GLY A 355 6.65 -26.44 3.47
C GLY A 355 6.70 -26.41 4.99
N HIS A 356 7.52 -25.55 5.61
CA HIS A 356 7.53 -25.40 7.06
C HIS A 356 6.38 -24.51 7.53
N PRO A 357 5.65 -24.90 8.58
CA PRO A 357 4.64 -24.03 9.18
C PRO A 357 5.27 -22.77 9.76
N ILE A 358 4.68 -21.62 9.41
CA ILE A 358 4.94 -20.33 10.04
C ILE A 358 4.18 -20.32 11.36
N ARG A 359 4.83 -19.83 12.43
CA ARG A 359 4.30 -19.92 13.80
C ARG A 359 3.97 -18.56 14.37
N PRO A 360 3.05 -18.50 15.34
CA PRO A 360 2.81 -17.28 16.09
C PRO A 360 4.03 -16.88 16.91
N ARG A 361 4.43 -15.61 16.77
CA ARG A 361 5.47 -14.95 17.56
C ARG A 361 5.08 -14.85 19.04
N LEU A 362 6.06 -14.85 19.94
CA LEU A 362 5.85 -14.97 21.38
C LEU A 362 5.02 -13.81 21.95
N ALA A 363 5.19 -12.59 21.44
CA ALA A 363 4.38 -11.45 21.87
C ALA A 363 2.89 -11.61 21.52
N PHE A 364 2.59 -12.09 20.31
CA PHE A 364 1.22 -12.43 19.92
C PHE A 364 0.68 -13.60 20.73
N ARG A 365 1.48 -14.64 20.97
CA ARG A 365 1.08 -15.77 21.83
C ARG A 365 0.78 -15.35 23.25
N ALA A 366 1.55 -14.42 23.80
CA ALA A 366 1.32 -13.88 25.14
C ALA A 366 -0.03 -13.16 25.26
N LEU A 367 -0.58 -12.66 24.14
CA LEU A 367 -1.94 -12.12 24.06
C LEU A 367 -2.98 -13.22 23.82
N ARG A 368 -2.69 -14.16 22.91
CA ARG A 368 -3.61 -15.22 22.42
C ARG A 368 -3.82 -16.37 23.40
N ASP A 369 -2.73 -16.95 23.90
CA ASP A 369 -2.74 -18.14 24.76
C ASP A 369 -3.06 -17.78 26.22
N GLY A 370 -3.12 -16.48 26.53
CA GLY A 370 -3.30 -15.97 27.88
C GLY A 370 -2.08 -16.14 28.79
N GLY A 371 -2.33 -16.21 30.09
CA GLY A 371 -1.30 -16.28 31.13
C GLY A 371 -1.50 -15.19 32.19
N THR A 372 -1.15 -15.49 33.43
CA THR A 372 -1.21 -14.49 34.51
C THR A 372 -0.18 -13.39 34.29
N GLN A 373 -0.45 -12.19 34.80
CA GLN A 373 0.51 -11.09 34.76
C GLN A 373 1.87 -11.50 35.37
N ALA A 374 1.84 -12.33 36.42
CA ALA A 374 3.03 -12.87 37.08
C ALA A 374 3.80 -13.88 36.21
N GLU A 375 3.13 -14.66 35.36
CA GLU A 375 3.81 -15.56 34.40
C GLU A 375 4.51 -14.77 33.32
N ILE A 376 3.88 -13.74 32.77
CA ILE A 376 4.50 -12.87 31.76
C ILE A 376 5.63 -12.04 32.37
N ALA A 377 5.44 -11.46 33.55
CA ALA A 377 6.49 -10.71 34.24
C ALA A 377 7.72 -11.59 34.51
N ARG A 378 7.53 -12.84 34.92
CA ARG A 378 8.63 -13.81 35.02
C ARG A 378 9.26 -14.15 33.67
N ALA A 379 8.53 -14.03 32.56
CA ALA A 379 9.01 -14.34 31.23
C ALA A 379 9.76 -13.18 30.56
N CYS A 380 9.44 -11.92 30.83
CA CYS A 380 10.05 -10.77 30.13
C CYS A 380 10.25 -9.49 30.96
N GLY A 381 10.02 -9.54 32.27
CA GLY A 381 10.11 -8.37 33.15
C GLY A 381 8.78 -7.63 33.31
N THR A 382 8.70 -6.76 34.31
CA THR A 382 7.46 -6.06 34.69
C THR A 382 6.99 -5.06 33.63
N ALA A 383 7.91 -4.33 33.00
CA ALA A 383 7.60 -3.36 31.95
C ALA A 383 6.99 -4.03 30.71
N CYS A 384 7.63 -5.10 30.21
CA CYS A 384 7.08 -5.90 29.11
C CYS A 384 5.70 -6.50 29.45
N ALA A 385 5.55 -7.05 30.66
CA ALA A 385 4.25 -7.57 31.10
C ALA A 385 3.17 -6.48 31.16
N ALA A 386 3.53 -5.25 31.55
CA ALA A 386 2.61 -4.11 31.53
C ALA A 386 2.21 -3.74 30.10
N ALA A 387 3.15 -3.71 29.15
CA ALA A 387 2.88 -3.44 27.74
C ALA A 387 1.92 -4.48 27.12
N ILE A 388 2.12 -5.78 27.40
CA ILE A 388 1.19 -6.83 26.98
C ILE A 388 -0.16 -6.64 27.69
N GLY A 389 -0.14 -6.40 29.01
CA GLY A 389 -1.34 -6.19 29.82
C GLY A 389 -2.24 -5.08 29.29
N ALA A 390 -1.66 -3.99 28.78
CA ALA A 390 -2.39 -2.88 28.18
C ALA A 390 -3.17 -3.26 26.92
N ARG A 391 -2.70 -4.25 26.15
CA ARG A 391 -3.38 -4.74 24.93
C ARG A 391 -4.37 -5.89 25.18
N ARG A 392 -4.31 -6.55 26.34
CA ARG A 392 -5.16 -7.72 26.63
C ARG A 392 -6.67 -7.47 26.45
N PRO A 393 -7.26 -6.34 26.91
CA PRO A 393 -8.70 -6.15 26.78
C PRO A 393 -9.16 -6.09 25.31
N SER A 394 -8.43 -5.37 24.45
CA SER A 394 -8.77 -5.26 23.03
C SER A 394 -8.56 -6.59 22.30
N PHE A 395 -7.49 -7.31 22.62
CA PHE A 395 -7.22 -8.64 22.05
C PHE A 395 -8.23 -9.70 22.51
N ALA A 396 -8.65 -9.69 23.77
CA ALA A 396 -9.69 -10.57 24.26
C ALA A 396 -11.01 -10.35 23.50
N SER A 397 -11.39 -9.09 23.26
CA SER A 397 -12.54 -8.76 22.42
C SER A 397 -12.35 -9.23 20.97
N LEU A 398 -11.17 -8.99 20.38
CA LEU A 398 -10.84 -9.44 19.03
C LEU A 398 -10.96 -10.96 18.87
N PHE A 399 -10.36 -11.73 19.78
CA PHE A 399 -10.40 -13.19 19.73
C PHE A 399 -11.82 -13.73 19.96
N GLN A 400 -12.59 -13.11 20.86
CA GLN A 400 -13.98 -13.48 21.06
C GLN A 400 -14.79 -13.27 19.78
N THR A 401 -14.69 -12.10 19.14
CA THR A 401 -15.39 -11.83 17.88
C THR A 401 -14.98 -12.80 16.77
N LEU A 402 -13.68 -13.10 16.63
CA LEU A 402 -13.21 -14.10 15.67
C LEU A 402 -13.81 -15.50 15.95
N ALA A 403 -13.80 -15.94 17.21
CA ALA A 403 -14.34 -17.23 17.61
C ALA A 403 -15.86 -17.32 17.37
N ASP A 404 -16.61 -16.27 17.71
CA ASP A 404 -18.05 -16.17 17.49
C ASP A 404 -18.42 -16.28 16.00
N HIS A 405 -17.49 -15.95 15.10
CA HIS A 405 -17.64 -16.03 13.65
C HIS A 405 -16.79 -17.15 13.01
N GLY A 406 -16.48 -18.19 13.78
CA GLY A 406 -15.93 -19.45 13.26
C GLY A 406 -14.44 -19.43 12.91
N VAL A 407 -13.68 -18.47 13.45
CA VAL A 407 -12.21 -18.43 13.36
C VAL A 407 -11.63 -18.78 14.73
N ASP A 408 -11.09 -19.99 14.87
CA ASP A 408 -10.53 -20.45 16.14
C ASP A 408 -9.24 -19.67 16.49
N PRO A 409 -9.19 -18.94 17.62
CA PRO A 409 -8.00 -18.25 18.06
C PRO A 409 -6.77 -19.14 18.18
N ALA A 410 -6.91 -20.44 18.46
CA ALA A 410 -5.79 -21.37 18.60
C ALA A 410 -4.99 -21.57 17.30
N GLU A 411 -5.63 -21.39 16.13
CA GLU A 411 -5.02 -21.52 14.80
C GLU A 411 -4.25 -20.27 14.36
N LEU A 412 -4.48 -19.13 15.02
CA LEU A 412 -3.98 -17.84 14.56
C LEU A 412 -2.47 -17.71 14.73
N ILE A 413 -1.78 -17.30 13.68
CA ILE A 413 -0.37 -16.91 13.75
C ILE A 413 -0.19 -15.41 14.03
N LEU A 414 -1.13 -14.59 13.57
CA LEU A 414 -1.18 -13.15 13.80
C LEU A 414 -2.62 -12.65 13.61
N ALA A 415 -3.05 -11.71 14.44
CA ALA A 415 -4.31 -11.01 14.26
C ALA A 415 -4.26 -9.61 14.88
N TRP A 416 -4.98 -8.67 14.30
CA TRP A 416 -5.10 -7.29 14.76
C TRP A 416 -6.37 -6.66 14.18
N ASP A 417 -6.67 -5.43 14.58
CA ASP A 417 -7.80 -4.67 14.04
C ASP A 417 -7.36 -3.27 13.61
N PHE A 418 -8.18 -2.62 12.78
CA PHE A 418 -8.06 -1.22 12.39
C PHE A 418 -9.44 -0.60 12.14
N THR A 419 -9.54 0.72 12.12
CA THR A 419 -10.77 1.46 11.81
C THR A 419 -10.53 2.37 10.61
N THR A 420 -11.40 2.32 9.61
CA THR A 420 -11.35 3.19 8.43
C THR A 420 -11.75 4.63 8.77
N ALA A 421 -11.25 5.61 8.02
CA ALA A 421 -11.58 7.02 8.19
C ALA A 421 -13.07 7.29 7.93
N SER A 422 -13.61 8.35 8.54
CA SER A 422 -14.99 8.78 8.30
C SER A 422 -15.14 9.50 6.96
N THR A 423 -16.36 9.53 6.43
CA THR A 423 -16.71 10.33 5.25
C THR A 423 -16.28 11.79 5.40
N GLN A 424 -16.39 12.38 6.60
CA GLN A 424 -16.00 13.76 6.86
C GLN A 424 -14.48 13.96 6.73
N ALA A 425 -13.66 13.02 7.22
CA ALA A 425 -12.21 13.11 7.11
C ALA A 425 -11.70 12.91 5.67
N LEU A 426 -12.44 12.14 4.88
CA LEU A 426 -12.14 11.84 3.48
C LEU A 426 -12.61 12.94 2.53
N THR A 427 -13.84 13.42 2.66
CA THR A 427 -14.49 14.27 1.65
C THR A 427 -14.84 15.68 2.13
N GLY A 428 -14.81 15.93 3.45
CA GLY A 428 -15.33 17.16 4.04
C GLY A 428 -14.65 18.43 3.55
N TRP A 429 -13.34 18.37 3.25
CA TRP A 429 -12.61 19.51 2.70
C TRP A 429 -13.08 19.88 1.29
N ILE A 430 -13.16 18.92 0.35
CA ILE A 430 -13.59 19.22 -1.02
C ILE A 430 -15.06 19.64 -1.08
N VAL A 431 -15.91 19.05 -0.23
CA VAL A 431 -17.33 19.43 -0.12
C VAL A 431 -17.46 20.88 0.32
N SER A 432 -16.71 21.28 1.36
CA SER A 432 -16.66 22.68 1.83
C SER A 432 -16.17 23.64 0.74
N ILE A 433 -15.11 23.27 0.01
CA ILE A 433 -14.54 24.06 -1.09
C ILE A 433 -15.57 24.27 -2.20
N ARG A 434 -16.23 23.19 -2.64
CA ARG A 434 -17.27 23.24 -3.66
C ARG A 434 -18.40 24.15 -3.21
N ASP A 435 -18.94 23.95 -2.01
CA ASP A 435 -20.13 24.67 -1.55
C ASP A 435 -19.86 26.17 -1.41
N GLN A 436 -18.69 26.55 -0.89
CA GLN A 436 -18.26 27.95 -0.83
C GLN A 436 -18.11 28.57 -2.23
N ALA A 437 -17.50 27.84 -3.17
CA ALA A 437 -17.33 28.34 -4.54
C ALA A 437 -18.65 28.45 -5.31
N PHE A 438 -19.57 27.50 -5.12
CA PHE A 438 -20.86 27.48 -5.82
C PHE A 438 -21.88 28.46 -5.23
N ALA A 439 -21.65 28.95 -4.00
CA ALA A 439 -22.38 30.10 -3.44
C ALA A 439 -22.06 31.43 -4.15
N LEU A 440 -20.95 31.51 -4.90
CA LEU A 440 -20.60 32.67 -5.71
C LEU A 440 -21.27 32.62 -7.10
N PRO A 441 -21.36 33.75 -7.84
CA PRO A 441 -21.83 33.76 -9.22
C PRO A 441 -20.91 32.95 -10.17
N THR A 442 -21.38 32.75 -11.41
CA THR A 442 -20.56 32.14 -12.46
C THR A 442 -19.27 32.93 -12.65
N PRO A 443 -18.10 32.26 -12.72
CA PRO A 443 -16.81 32.94 -12.84
C PRO A 443 -16.74 33.91 -14.01
N THR A 444 -16.07 35.04 -13.83
CA THR A 444 -15.69 35.88 -14.97
C THR A 444 -14.55 35.22 -15.73
N PHE A 445 -14.64 35.23 -17.07
CA PHE A 445 -13.60 34.67 -17.93
C PHE A 445 -13.12 35.70 -18.98
N THR A 446 -11.95 35.44 -19.54
CA THR A 446 -11.35 36.23 -20.62
C THR A 446 -10.86 35.27 -21.70
N VAL A 447 -11.27 35.49 -22.94
CA VAL A 447 -10.68 34.82 -24.11
C VAL A 447 -9.38 35.52 -24.46
N THR A 448 -8.29 34.75 -24.50
CA THR A 448 -6.95 35.26 -24.82
C THR A 448 -6.52 34.94 -26.24
N ASN A 449 -7.05 33.86 -26.82
CA ASN A 449 -6.76 33.47 -28.20
C ASN A 449 -7.92 32.69 -28.82
N VAL A 450 -8.15 32.91 -30.12
CA VAL A 450 -9.02 32.08 -30.95
C VAL A 450 -8.17 31.58 -32.11
N ASP A 451 -7.89 30.28 -32.15
CA ASP A 451 -7.15 29.64 -33.23
C ASP A 451 -8.11 28.85 -34.12
N ASP A 452 -8.55 29.51 -35.20
CA ASP A 452 -9.43 28.99 -36.26
C ASP A 452 -8.67 28.76 -37.59
N GLY A 453 -7.35 28.61 -37.49
CA GLY A 453 -6.45 28.36 -38.61
C GLY A 453 -6.05 29.61 -39.43
N PRO A 454 -5.02 29.52 -40.28
CA PRO A 454 -4.46 30.69 -40.99
C PRO A 454 -5.42 31.42 -41.92
N SER A 455 -6.45 30.73 -42.42
CA SER A 455 -7.46 31.28 -43.34
C SER A 455 -8.80 31.59 -42.66
N HIS A 456 -8.92 31.42 -41.33
CA HIS A 456 -10.17 31.58 -40.59
C HIS A 456 -11.32 30.70 -41.12
N THR A 457 -10.97 29.53 -41.68
CA THR A 457 -11.92 28.53 -42.23
C THR A 457 -11.91 27.23 -41.42
N GLY A 458 -11.24 27.25 -40.27
CA GLY A 458 -11.11 26.14 -39.36
C GLY A 458 -9.66 25.70 -39.16
N ARG A 459 -9.33 25.34 -37.92
CA ARG A 459 -8.00 24.94 -37.44
C ARG A 459 -7.45 23.70 -38.14
N ASP A 460 -8.24 22.63 -38.19
CA ASP A 460 -7.84 21.33 -38.77
C ASP A 460 -9.05 20.57 -39.33
N ALA A 461 -8.89 19.29 -39.68
CA ALA A 461 -9.96 18.50 -40.32
C ALA A 461 -11.21 18.29 -39.44
N ASN A 462 -11.07 18.35 -38.11
CA ASN A 462 -12.13 18.04 -37.15
C ASN A 462 -12.54 19.28 -36.35
N ILE A 463 -11.60 20.15 -36.01
CA ILE A 463 -11.82 21.31 -35.16
C ILE A 463 -11.89 22.56 -36.02
N PHE A 464 -12.98 23.33 -35.83
CA PHE A 464 -13.09 24.65 -36.42
C PHE A 464 -12.24 25.65 -35.64
N ALA A 465 -12.45 25.78 -34.33
CA ALA A 465 -11.68 26.70 -33.52
C ALA A 465 -11.25 26.06 -32.20
N ARG A 466 -10.00 26.32 -31.79
CA ARG A 466 -9.56 26.13 -30.41
C ARG A 466 -9.49 27.48 -29.73
N ILE A 467 -10.26 27.64 -28.67
CA ILE A 467 -10.32 28.87 -27.89
C ILE A 467 -9.51 28.69 -26.62
N SER A 468 -8.56 29.59 -26.40
CA SER A 468 -7.80 29.69 -25.17
C SER A 468 -8.29 30.87 -24.34
N GLY A 469 -8.32 30.70 -23.03
CA GLY A 469 -8.66 31.78 -22.14
C GLY A 469 -8.28 31.50 -20.70
N THR A 470 -8.75 32.37 -19.81
CA THR A 470 -8.62 32.21 -18.35
C THR A 470 -9.94 32.54 -17.67
N PHE A 471 -10.18 31.96 -16.49
CA PHE A 471 -11.27 32.37 -15.60
C PHE A 471 -10.77 32.56 -14.16
N GLN A 472 -11.52 33.34 -13.38
CA GLN A 472 -11.22 33.60 -11.97
C GLN A 472 -11.87 32.55 -11.07
N ALA A 473 -11.08 31.67 -10.47
CA ALA A 473 -11.54 30.69 -9.49
C ALA A 473 -11.26 31.18 -8.07
N PRO A 474 -12.16 31.00 -7.10
CA PRO A 474 -11.81 31.15 -5.69
C PRO A 474 -10.60 30.28 -5.35
N LEU A 475 -9.58 30.87 -4.73
CA LEU A 475 -8.37 30.16 -4.34
C LEU A 475 -8.55 29.62 -2.93
N PHE A 476 -8.42 28.31 -2.73
CA PHE A 476 -8.47 27.66 -1.41
C PHE A 476 -7.11 27.20 -0.92
N MET A 477 -6.06 27.65 -1.60
CA MET A 477 -4.67 27.35 -1.26
C MET A 477 -4.00 28.57 -0.62
N THR A 478 -2.89 28.36 0.09
CA THR A 478 -2.08 29.45 0.65
C THR A 478 -1.46 30.34 -0.42
N ALA A 479 -1.22 29.80 -1.61
CA ALA A 479 -0.82 30.53 -2.82
C ALA A 479 -1.34 29.85 -4.09
N ASP A 480 -1.45 30.60 -5.19
CA ASP A 480 -1.72 30.04 -6.52
C ASP A 480 -0.41 29.51 -7.15
N ALA A 481 0.12 28.43 -6.56
CA ALA A 481 1.35 27.80 -7.01
C ALA A 481 1.33 26.28 -6.74
N PRO A 482 2.06 25.47 -7.52
CA PRO A 482 2.34 24.08 -7.18
C PRO A 482 2.93 23.93 -5.77
N ALA A 483 2.72 22.77 -5.14
CA ALA A 483 3.17 22.49 -3.77
C ALA A 483 2.65 23.45 -2.68
N SER A 484 1.61 24.24 -2.96
CA SER A 484 0.93 25.04 -1.93
C SER A 484 0.07 24.16 -1.01
N ARG A 485 -0.17 24.63 0.22
CA ARG A 485 -1.10 24.00 1.17
C ARG A 485 -2.53 24.50 0.98
N LEU A 486 -3.51 23.74 1.42
CA LEU A 486 -4.85 24.26 1.68
C LEU A 486 -4.78 25.39 2.71
N ASN A 487 -5.53 26.47 2.45
CA ASN A 487 -5.72 27.56 3.40
C ASN A 487 -6.81 27.16 4.40
N LEU A 488 -6.41 26.74 5.61
CA LEU A 488 -7.33 26.30 6.64
C LEU A 488 -7.57 27.40 7.68
N ALA A 489 -8.85 27.72 7.95
CA ALA A 489 -9.28 28.55 9.07
C ALA A 489 -10.09 27.67 10.05
N GLY A 490 -9.54 27.40 11.24
CA GLY A 490 -10.19 26.52 12.21
C GLY A 490 -10.34 25.07 11.73
N GLY A 491 -9.45 24.59 10.87
CA GLY A 491 -9.48 23.22 10.31
C GLY A 491 -10.39 23.04 9.09
N VAL A 492 -11.06 24.10 8.64
CA VAL A 492 -11.92 24.10 7.45
C VAL A 492 -11.25 24.91 6.34
N PRO A 493 -11.25 24.44 5.08
CA PRO A 493 -10.77 25.23 3.94
C PRO A 493 -11.51 26.57 3.84
N ALA A 494 -10.75 27.64 3.68
CA ALA A 494 -11.27 29.00 3.56
C ALA A 494 -10.68 29.67 2.32
N GLN A 495 -11.51 30.47 1.63
CA GLN A 495 -11.06 31.21 0.45
C GLN A 495 -9.95 32.21 0.82
N ASN A 496 -8.92 32.27 -0.04
CA ASN A 496 -7.76 33.14 0.03
C ASN A 496 -7.59 33.91 -1.29
N GLY A 497 -8.56 34.75 -1.64
CA GLY A 497 -8.57 35.50 -2.90
C GLY A 497 -8.99 34.65 -4.10
N TYR A 498 -8.34 34.88 -5.24
CA TYR A 498 -8.67 34.24 -6.52
C TYR A 498 -7.41 33.75 -7.24
N ALA A 499 -7.55 32.63 -7.96
CA ALA A 499 -6.60 32.08 -8.91
C ALA A 499 -7.05 32.37 -10.34
N THR A 500 -6.08 32.57 -11.23
CA THR A 500 -6.35 32.74 -12.66
C THR A 500 -6.14 31.39 -13.35
N VAL A 501 -7.23 30.71 -13.69
CA VAL A 501 -7.18 29.34 -14.22
C VAL A 501 -7.22 29.36 -15.75
N PRO A 502 -6.18 28.84 -16.44
CA PRO A 502 -6.21 28.69 -17.88
C PRO A 502 -7.18 27.59 -18.33
N PHE A 503 -7.90 27.85 -19.42
CA PHE A 503 -8.75 26.85 -20.07
C PHE A 503 -8.47 26.76 -21.58
N LEU A 504 -8.85 25.62 -22.16
CA LEU A 504 -8.97 25.41 -23.60
C LEU A 504 -10.37 24.88 -23.92
N VAL A 505 -10.93 25.29 -25.05
CA VAL A 505 -12.17 24.71 -25.61
C VAL A 505 -11.99 24.42 -27.09
N ASP A 506 -12.31 23.20 -27.51
CA ASP A 506 -12.37 22.81 -28.91
C ASP A 506 -13.82 22.86 -29.42
N ILE A 507 -14.03 23.64 -30.48
CA ILE A 507 -15.29 23.72 -31.22
C ILE A 507 -15.15 22.85 -32.47
N PRO A 508 -15.90 21.74 -32.58
CA PRO A 508 -15.90 20.89 -33.75
C PRO A 508 -16.47 21.63 -34.96
N ARG A 509 -16.14 21.18 -36.16
CA ARG A 509 -16.70 21.77 -37.40
C ARG A 509 -18.21 21.63 -37.47
N LEU A 510 -18.79 20.54 -36.95
CA LEU A 510 -20.24 20.33 -36.95
C LEU A 510 -21.04 21.42 -36.22
N ALA A 511 -20.49 22.02 -35.16
CA ALA A 511 -21.18 23.03 -34.37
C ALA A 511 -21.35 24.38 -35.11
N VAL A 512 -20.55 24.63 -36.15
CA VAL A 512 -20.49 25.94 -36.83
C VAL A 512 -21.64 26.07 -37.83
N GLY A 513 -22.47 27.10 -37.65
CA GLY A 513 -23.69 27.30 -38.42
C GLY A 513 -24.78 26.24 -38.17
N GLY A 514 -24.53 25.29 -37.27
CA GLY A 514 -25.42 24.21 -36.88
C GLY A 514 -26.22 24.50 -35.61
N ALA A 515 -26.77 23.44 -35.04
CA ALA A 515 -27.34 23.47 -33.69
C ALA A 515 -26.21 23.54 -32.64
N PRO A 516 -26.50 24.00 -31.41
CA PRO A 516 -25.51 23.98 -30.34
C PRO A 516 -25.06 22.55 -30.00
N GLY A 517 -23.74 22.34 -29.89
CA GLY A 517 -23.13 21.06 -29.54
C GLY A 517 -23.09 20.83 -28.03
N ARG A 518 -23.04 19.56 -27.62
CA ARG A 518 -23.10 19.17 -26.19
C ARG A 518 -21.76 19.43 -25.49
N PRO A 519 -21.73 20.13 -24.34
CA PRO A 519 -20.50 20.38 -23.63
C PRO A 519 -20.05 19.17 -22.80
N THR A 520 -18.80 18.77 -22.97
CA THR A 520 -18.13 17.82 -22.06
C THR A 520 -16.78 18.36 -21.59
N LEU A 521 -16.49 18.16 -20.31
CA LEU A 521 -15.18 18.41 -19.73
C LEU A 521 -14.23 17.25 -20.04
N TRP A 522 -12.92 17.52 -20.10
CA TRP A 522 -11.91 16.47 -20.19
C TRP A 522 -10.90 16.54 -19.04
N GLY A 523 -10.85 15.47 -18.25
CA GLY A 523 -9.74 15.20 -17.33
C GLY A 523 -8.56 14.53 -18.07
N HIS A 524 -7.39 15.15 -17.99
CA HIS A 524 -6.19 14.66 -18.68
C HIS A 524 -5.50 13.50 -17.92
N GLY A 525 -4.66 12.73 -18.64
CA GLY A 525 -3.87 11.62 -18.11
C GLY A 525 -2.71 12.05 -17.19
N LEU A 526 -1.92 11.08 -16.72
CA LEU A 526 -0.85 11.25 -15.72
C LEU A 526 0.08 12.42 -16.08
N LEU A 527 0.14 13.43 -15.19
CA LEU A 527 0.99 14.63 -15.33
C LEU A 527 0.89 15.33 -16.69
N GLY A 528 -0.30 15.24 -17.30
CA GLY A 528 -0.64 15.92 -18.55
C GLY A 528 -1.05 17.37 -18.36
N SER A 529 -1.77 17.90 -19.35
CA SER A 529 -2.35 19.24 -19.30
C SER A 529 -3.66 19.29 -20.09
N ARG A 530 -4.40 20.40 -19.95
CA ARG A 530 -5.60 20.73 -20.74
C ARG A 530 -5.43 20.58 -22.26
N THR A 531 -4.20 20.59 -22.78
CA THR A 531 -3.94 20.43 -24.23
C THR A 531 -4.34 19.06 -24.76
N GLN A 532 -4.47 18.04 -23.89
CA GLN A 532 -4.86 16.69 -24.27
C GLN A 532 -6.28 16.59 -24.84
N ILE A 533 -7.12 17.64 -24.74
CA ILE A 533 -8.42 17.68 -25.44
C ILE A 533 -8.29 17.42 -26.95
N GLY A 534 -7.12 17.71 -27.55
CA GLY A 534 -6.89 17.46 -28.97
C GLY A 534 -6.97 15.98 -29.39
N ALA A 535 -6.72 15.05 -28.45
CA ALA A 535 -6.86 13.62 -28.71
C ALA A 535 -8.32 13.21 -28.99
N LEU A 536 -9.29 14.05 -28.63
CA LEU A 536 -10.72 13.79 -28.80
C LEU A 536 -11.31 14.42 -30.06
N SER A 537 -10.49 15.07 -30.91
CA SER A 537 -10.99 15.87 -32.05
C SER A 537 -11.93 15.10 -32.98
N VAL A 538 -11.62 13.83 -33.28
CA VAL A 538 -12.46 12.96 -34.12
C VAL A 538 -13.80 12.68 -33.43
N LEU A 539 -13.80 12.31 -32.15
CA LEU A 539 -15.01 12.05 -31.37
C LEU A 539 -15.87 13.32 -31.29
N ALA A 540 -15.24 14.46 -30.98
CA ALA A 540 -15.88 15.75 -30.88
C ALA A 540 -16.59 16.14 -32.19
N ASN A 541 -15.91 15.98 -33.33
CA ASN A 541 -16.49 16.31 -34.62
C ASN A 541 -17.48 15.25 -35.15
N THR A 542 -17.41 14.00 -34.70
CA THR A 542 -18.36 12.98 -35.15
C THR A 542 -19.71 13.11 -34.44
N TYR A 543 -19.69 13.46 -33.15
CA TYR A 543 -20.89 13.47 -32.29
C TYR A 543 -21.26 14.86 -31.76
N ASP A 544 -20.63 15.91 -32.29
CA ASP A 544 -20.90 17.31 -31.97
C ASP A 544 -20.73 17.63 -30.47
N PHE A 545 -19.59 17.21 -29.91
CA PHE A 545 -19.19 17.59 -28.55
C PHE A 545 -18.32 18.85 -28.57
N ILE A 546 -18.68 19.82 -27.75
CA ILE A 546 -17.79 20.94 -27.40
C ILE A 546 -16.94 20.49 -26.21
N VAL A 547 -15.62 20.39 -26.40
CA VAL A 547 -14.75 19.80 -25.37
C VAL A 547 -13.95 20.87 -24.65
N GLY A 548 -14.17 21.00 -23.34
CA GLY A 548 -13.46 21.94 -22.47
C GLY A 548 -12.42 21.27 -21.58
N GLY A 549 -11.24 21.87 -21.44
CA GLY A 549 -10.15 21.34 -20.61
C GLY A 549 -9.54 22.41 -19.70
N VAL A 550 -9.24 22.00 -18.46
CA VAL A 550 -8.40 22.72 -17.50
C VAL A 550 -7.33 21.77 -16.98
N ASP A 551 -6.28 22.29 -16.35
CA ASP A 551 -5.26 21.43 -15.77
C ASP A 551 -5.74 20.82 -14.44
N MET A 552 -5.44 19.54 -14.24
CA MET A 552 -5.61 18.83 -12.98
C MET A 552 -4.50 19.26 -12.01
N GLN A 553 -4.59 20.49 -11.51
CA GLN A 553 -3.62 21.04 -10.56
C GLN A 553 -3.40 20.08 -9.39
N GLY A 554 -2.14 19.81 -9.04
CA GLY A 554 -1.72 18.77 -8.09
C GLY A 554 -1.21 17.50 -8.77
N MET A 555 -1.62 17.24 -10.02
CA MET A 555 -1.14 16.14 -10.86
C MET A 555 -1.08 16.55 -12.34
N SER A 556 -0.66 17.78 -12.62
CA SER A 556 -0.42 18.31 -13.98
C SER A 556 1.07 18.40 -14.30
N SER A 557 1.41 18.69 -15.56
CA SER A 557 2.80 18.89 -15.99
C SER A 557 3.53 19.97 -15.19
N ASP A 558 2.80 20.98 -14.73
CA ASP A 558 3.35 22.11 -13.97
C ASP A 558 3.68 21.71 -12.52
N ASP A 559 3.16 20.59 -12.02
CA ASP A 559 3.40 20.08 -10.68
C ASP A 559 4.62 19.13 -10.60
N LEU A 560 5.08 18.58 -11.73
CA LEU A 560 6.12 17.54 -11.76
C LEU A 560 7.41 17.96 -11.05
N VAL A 561 8.03 19.06 -11.47
CA VAL A 561 9.28 19.54 -10.86
C VAL A 561 9.06 20.13 -9.47
N PRO A 562 8.11 21.06 -9.24
CA PRO A 562 7.99 21.74 -7.96
C PRO A 562 7.30 20.93 -6.85
N ALA A 563 6.56 19.86 -7.16
CA ALA A 563 5.90 19.03 -6.15
C ALA A 563 6.42 17.59 -6.12
N VAL A 564 6.42 16.87 -7.25
CA VAL A 564 6.75 15.44 -7.27
C VAL A 564 8.21 15.17 -6.89
N LEU A 565 9.17 15.99 -7.36
CA LEU A 565 10.58 15.82 -7.00
C LEU A 565 10.87 16.03 -5.50
N PRO A 566 10.34 17.07 -4.82
CA PRO A 566 10.44 17.19 -3.37
C PRO A 566 9.83 16.00 -2.60
N ILE A 567 8.69 15.46 -3.05
CA ILE A 567 8.04 14.31 -2.40
C ILE A 567 8.92 13.07 -2.41
N VAL A 568 9.58 12.77 -3.54
CA VAL A 568 10.45 11.58 -3.62
C VAL A 568 11.73 11.72 -2.78
N GLN A 569 12.15 12.95 -2.45
CA GLN A 569 13.31 13.22 -1.58
C GLN A 569 12.93 13.15 -0.09
N ASP A 570 11.77 13.71 0.24
CA ASP A 570 11.20 13.71 1.59
C ASP A 570 9.69 13.54 1.49
N PHE A 571 9.23 12.34 1.83
CA PHE A 571 7.83 11.94 1.73
C PHE A 571 6.93 12.65 2.75
N SER A 572 7.48 13.40 3.72
CA SER A 572 6.72 14.35 4.55
C SER A 572 5.97 15.39 3.69
N ASN A 573 6.43 15.60 2.46
CA ASN A 573 5.84 16.54 1.50
C ASN A 573 4.62 15.98 0.75
N PHE A 574 4.18 14.76 1.04
CA PHE A 574 3.20 14.06 0.23
C PHE A 574 1.85 14.79 0.08
N HIS A 575 1.43 15.57 1.09
CA HIS A 575 0.21 16.38 1.04
C HIS A 575 0.16 17.34 -0.17
N TYR A 576 1.30 17.71 -0.80
CA TYR A 576 1.33 18.62 -1.95
C TYR A 576 0.42 18.17 -3.08
N ILE A 577 0.26 16.84 -3.25
CA ILE A 577 -0.61 16.27 -4.28
C ILE A 577 -2.09 16.33 -3.88
N PRO A 578 -2.57 15.60 -2.84
CA PRO A 578 -3.99 15.53 -2.55
C PRO A 578 -4.58 16.90 -2.18
N GLU A 579 -3.84 17.79 -1.52
CA GLU A 579 -4.34 19.13 -1.21
C GLU A 579 -4.51 19.99 -2.46
N ARG A 580 -3.52 20.03 -3.36
CA ARG A 580 -3.62 20.82 -4.59
C ARG A 580 -4.67 20.24 -5.56
N LEU A 581 -4.87 18.92 -5.55
CA LEU A 581 -5.95 18.27 -6.28
C LEU A 581 -7.33 18.81 -5.92
N HIS A 582 -7.56 19.27 -4.68
CA HIS A 582 -8.85 19.91 -4.34
C HIS A 582 -9.10 21.16 -5.17
N GLN A 583 -8.08 22.00 -5.39
CA GLN A 583 -8.18 23.15 -6.27
C GLN A 583 -8.37 22.71 -7.73
N GLY A 584 -7.65 21.67 -8.17
CA GLY A 584 -7.81 21.07 -9.50
C GLY A 584 -9.25 20.59 -9.77
N PHE A 585 -9.86 19.90 -8.80
CA PHE A 585 -11.25 19.43 -8.90
C PHE A 585 -12.23 20.60 -8.95
N LEU A 586 -12.05 21.59 -8.07
CA LEU A 586 -12.87 22.80 -8.11
C LEU A 586 -12.82 23.48 -9.48
N ASN A 587 -11.62 23.60 -10.08
CA ASN A 587 -11.45 24.21 -11.38
C ASN A 587 -12.24 23.48 -12.49
N HIS A 588 -12.32 22.14 -12.42
CA HIS A 588 -13.15 21.35 -13.34
C HIS A 588 -14.65 21.64 -13.14
N LEU A 589 -15.11 21.68 -11.88
CA LEU A 589 -16.51 22.01 -11.57
C LEU A 589 -16.92 23.40 -12.08
N LEU A 590 -16.03 24.39 -11.91
CA LEU A 590 -16.23 25.76 -12.36
C LEU A 590 -16.18 25.89 -13.90
N MET A 591 -15.31 25.13 -14.56
CA MET A 591 -15.33 25.03 -16.02
C MET A 591 -16.66 24.46 -16.52
N GLY A 592 -17.19 23.43 -15.85
CA GLY A 592 -18.52 22.90 -16.15
C GLY A 592 -19.62 23.94 -15.98
N ARG A 593 -19.53 24.76 -14.92
CA ARG A 593 -20.45 25.88 -14.71
C ARG A 593 -20.36 26.94 -15.81
N LEU A 594 -19.15 27.27 -16.28
CA LEU A 594 -18.95 28.20 -17.40
C LEU A 594 -19.52 27.67 -18.71
N MET A 595 -19.40 26.37 -18.98
CA MET A 595 -19.97 25.76 -20.18
C MET A 595 -21.50 25.67 -20.11
N GLY A 596 -22.06 25.42 -18.93
CA GLY A 596 -23.50 25.22 -18.73
C GLY A 596 -24.33 26.47 -18.41
N ASP A 597 -23.72 27.63 -18.14
CA ASP A 597 -24.48 28.86 -17.82
C ASP A 597 -24.98 29.57 -19.12
N PRO A 598 -26.30 29.68 -19.34
CA PRO A 598 -26.86 30.26 -20.56
C PRO A 598 -26.73 31.78 -20.66
N VAL A 599 -26.41 32.47 -19.55
CA VAL A 599 -26.39 33.93 -19.47
C VAL A 599 -24.97 34.46 -19.31
N ALA A 600 -24.25 33.95 -18.31
CA ALA A 600 -22.91 34.42 -17.95
C ALA A 600 -21.80 33.44 -18.38
N GLY A 601 -22.16 32.30 -18.96
CA GLY A 601 -21.23 31.29 -19.43
C GLY A 601 -20.54 31.66 -20.75
N LEU A 602 -19.85 30.68 -21.34
CA LEU A 602 -18.99 30.89 -22.51
C LEU A 602 -19.75 31.47 -23.73
N ASN A 603 -21.01 31.09 -23.93
CA ASN A 603 -21.87 31.61 -25.02
C ASN A 603 -22.12 33.14 -24.93
N SER A 604 -21.83 33.78 -23.80
CA SER A 604 -21.91 35.24 -23.67
C SER A 604 -20.83 35.98 -24.47
N HIS A 605 -19.75 35.30 -24.85
CA HIS A 605 -18.62 35.90 -25.56
C HIS A 605 -18.69 35.62 -27.08
N PRO A 606 -18.37 36.60 -27.96
CA PRO A 606 -18.48 36.44 -29.41
C PRO A 606 -17.72 35.25 -30.02
N ALA A 607 -16.60 34.84 -29.39
CA ALA A 607 -15.83 33.66 -29.82
C ALA A 607 -16.63 32.35 -29.80
N PHE A 608 -17.71 32.27 -29.01
CA PHE A 608 -18.58 31.10 -28.90
C PHE A 608 -19.92 31.30 -29.63
N GLN A 609 -20.09 32.38 -30.39
CA GLN A 609 -21.32 32.73 -31.11
C GLN A 609 -21.22 32.36 -32.60
N LEU A 610 -20.80 31.13 -32.88
CA LEU A 610 -20.54 30.60 -34.24
C LEU A 610 -21.68 29.72 -34.76
N GLY A 611 -22.79 29.59 -34.03
CA GLY A 611 -23.95 28.78 -34.42
C GLY A 611 -24.81 29.46 -35.49
N ALA A 612 -25.90 28.82 -35.88
CA ALA A 612 -26.83 29.37 -36.87
C ALA A 612 -27.28 30.80 -36.50
N GLY A 613 -27.11 31.76 -37.41
CA GLY A 613 -27.50 33.16 -37.19
C GLY A 613 -26.69 33.91 -36.13
N GLY A 614 -25.51 33.41 -35.74
CA GLY A 614 -24.69 34.00 -34.67
C GLY A 614 -25.12 33.56 -33.27
N ALA A 615 -25.86 32.45 -33.15
CA ALA A 615 -26.22 31.86 -31.86
C ALA A 615 -24.99 31.25 -31.15
N GLY A 616 -25.11 31.03 -29.84
CA GLY A 616 -24.12 30.29 -29.06
C GLY A 616 -23.95 28.84 -29.57
N VAL A 617 -22.73 28.33 -29.61
CA VAL A 617 -22.42 26.97 -30.08
C VAL A 617 -22.49 25.91 -28.99
N ILE A 618 -22.63 26.29 -27.72
CA ILE A 618 -22.70 25.34 -26.61
C ILE A 618 -24.17 25.13 -26.22
N ASP A 619 -24.61 23.88 -26.18
CA ASP A 619 -25.86 23.49 -25.54
C ASP A 619 -25.72 23.63 -24.02
N THR A 620 -26.47 24.55 -23.42
CA THR A 620 -26.37 24.87 -21.98
C THR A 620 -27.38 24.09 -21.14
N THR A 621 -28.10 23.13 -21.72
CA THR A 621 -29.12 22.35 -21.01
C THR A 621 -28.52 21.36 -20.01
N GLU A 622 -27.41 20.71 -20.37
CA GLU A 622 -26.68 19.80 -19.49
C GLU A 622 -25.19 19.80 -19.85
N THR A 623 -24.35 19.67 -18.82
CA THR A 623 -22.90 19.49 -18.97
C THR A 623 -22.53 18.05 -18.62
N TYR A 624 -21.46 17.55 -19.24
CA TYR A 624 -20.93 16.21 -19.01
C TYR A 624 -19.46 16.26 -18.58
N TYR A 625 -18.99 15.15 -18.01
CA TYR A 625 -17.57 14.94 -17.74
C TYR A 625 -17.06 13.74 -18.52
N SER A 626 -15.87 13.87 -19.10
CA SER A 626 -15.13 12.76 -19.67
C SER A 626 -13.70 12.78 -19.12
N GLY A 627 -13.06 11.62 -19.02
CA GLY A 627 -11.65 11.56 -18.63
C GLY A 627 -11.02 10.21 -18.98
N GLY A 628 -9.74 10.23 -19.33
CA GLY A 628 -8.96 9.03 -19.63
C GLY A 628 -7.84 8.83 -18.64
N SER A 629 -7.49 7.57 -18.34
CA SER A 629 -6.38 7.23 -17.42
C SER A 629 -6.57 7.92 -16.07
N GLN A 630 -5.58 8.68 -15.58
CA GLN A 630 -5.68 9.53 -14.40
C GLN A 630 -6.93 10.44 -14.38
N GLY A 631 -7.34 11.00 -15.52
CA GLY A 631 -8.57 11.78 -15.63
C GLY A 631 -9.83 10.94 -15.44
N GLY A 632 -9.80 9.66 -15.81
CA GLY A 632 -10.84 8.68 -15.48
C GLY A 632 -10.83 8.32 -13.99
N ILE A 633 -9.65 8.16 -13.39
CA ILE A 633 -9.45 7.89 -11.95
C ILE A 633 -10.04 9.03 -11.11
N PHE A 634 -9.54 10.25 -11.30
CA PHE A 634 -10.07 11.43 -10.59
C PHE A 634 -11.49 11.79 -11.01
N GLY A 635 -11.92 11.33 -12.18
CA GLY A 635 -13.30 11.46 -12.64
C GLY A 635 -14.32 10.89 -11.65
N ILE A 636 -13.99 9.82 -10.92
CA ILE A 636 -14.85 9.31 -9.84
C ILE A 636 -15.05 10.36 -8.75
N ALA A 637 -13.97 11.00 -8.29
CA ALA A 637 -14.05 12.04 -7.26
C ALA A 637 -14.81 13.26 -7.77
N ILE A 638 -14.46 13.78 -8.95
CA ILE A 638 -15.10 14.95 -9.58
C ILE A 638 -16.59 14.71 -9.80
N MET A 639 -16.98 13.55 -10.34
CA MET A 639 -18.39 13.20 -10.51
C MET A 639 -19.10 13.10 -9.16
N SER A 640 -18.50 12.46 -8.15
CA SER A 640 -19.16 12.29 -6.84
C SER A 640 -19.44 13.60 -6.10
N ILE A 641 -18.67 14.65 -6.38
CA ILE A 641 -18.87 15.97 -5.78
C ILE A 641 -19.64 16.93 -6.68
N ALA A 642 -19.87 16.63 -7.96
CA ALA A 642 -20.52 17.55 -8.88
C ALA A 642 -21.97 17.82 -8.47
N THR A 643 -22.44 19.04 -8.78
CA THR A 643 -23.85 19.44 -8.59
C THR A 643 -24.48 19.96 -9.88
N ASN A 644 -23.65 20.20 -10.90
CA ASN A 644 -24.00 20.82 -12.18
C ASN A 644 -23.93 19.86 -13.38
N PHE A 645 -23.48 18.62 -13.18
CA PHE A 645 -23.48 17.59 -14.20
C PHE A 645 -23.68 16.20 -13.57
N LYS A 646 -24.37 15.31 -14.27
CA LYS A 646 -24.88 14.04 -13.70
C LYS A 646 -24.36 12.78 -14.39
N ARG A 647 -23.78 12.91 -15.59
CA ARG A 647 -23.26 11.79 -16.37
C ARG A 647 -21.80 12.00 -16.74
N GLY A 648 -21.02 10.93 -16.69
CA GLY A 648 -19.64 10.98 -17.13
C GLY A 648 -19.12 9.71 -17.80
N PHE A 649 -18.13 9.89 -18.67
CA PHE A 649 -17.42 8.81 -19.36
C PHE A 649 -15.99 8.69 -18.83
N LEU A 650 -15.61 7.49 -18.41
CA LEU A 650 -14.30 7.21 -17.83
C LEU A 650 -13.59 6.14 -18.67
N ALA A 651 -12.56 6.54 -19.41
CA ALA A 651 -11.74 5.63 -20.20
C ALA A 651 -10.56 5.12 -19.36
N VAL A 652 -10.36 3.80 -19.37
CA VAL A 652 -9.29 3.06 -18.69
C VAL A 652 -8.98 3.55 -17.25
N PRO A 653 -10.00 3.71 -16.37
CA PRO A 653 -9.78 4.15 -15.01
C PRO A 653 -9.39 2.96 -14.11
N GLY A 654 -8.91 3.25 -12.90
CA GLY A 654 -8.65 2.29 -11.84
C GLY A 654 -8.79 2.95 -10.47
N ALA A 655 -8.97 2.16 -9.42
CA ALA A 655 -8.96 2.64 -8.05
C ALA A 655 -7.77 2.02 -7.28
N ASN A 656 -7.50 2.56 -6.10
CA ASN A 656 -6.43 2.10 -5.20
C ASN A 656 -5.05 2.26 -5.85
N TYR A 657 -4.50 3.47 -5.79
CA TYR A 657 -3.10 3.70 -6.13
C TYR A 657 -2.14 2.76 -5.41
N SER A 658 -2.43 2.35 -4.17
CA SER A 658 -1.63 1.33 -3.47
C SER A 658 -1.57 -0.02 -4.17
N THR A 659 -2.55 -0.36 -5.01
CA THR A 659 -2.58 -1.56 -5.87
C THR A 659 -1.97 -1.27 -7.24
N LEU A 660 -2.28 -0.10 -7.81
CA LEU A 660 -1.91 0.29 -9.17
C LEU A 660 -0.44 0.68 -9.32
N LEU A 661 0.14 1.46 -8.39
CA LEU A 661 1.42 2.13 -8.61
C LEU A 661 2.58 1.14 -8.83
N HIS A 662 2.70 0.09 -8.02
CA HIS A 662 3.72 -0.94 -8.22
C HIS A 662 3.50 -1.80 -9.48
N ARG A 663 2.33 -1.70 -10.12
CA ARG A 663 1.93 -2.47 -11.30
C ARG A 663 1.93 -1.64 -12.59
N SER A 664 2.14 -0.34 -12.47
CA SER A 664 2.09 0.60 -13.58
C SER A 664 3.48 0.81 -14.17
N ILE A 665 3.63 0.62 -15.47
CA ILE A 665 4.90 0.91 -16.15
C ILE A 665 5.28 2.40 -16.06
N ASP A 666 4.28 3.29 -16.04
CA ASP A 666 4.48 4.73 -15.93
C ASP A 666 5.04 5.15 -14.58
N PHE A 667 4.88 4.31 -13.56
CA PHE A 667 5.39 4.59 -12.23
C PHE A 667 6.85 4.19 -12.04
N ASN A 668 7.44 3.42 -12.96
CA ASN A 668 8.84 2.96 -12.87
C ASN A 668 9.87 4.08 -12.63
N PRO A 669 9.81 5.24 -13.33
CA PRO A 669 10.75 6.33 -13.07
C PRO A 669 10.65 6.88 -11.64
N TYR A 670 9.43 6.98 -11.10
CA TYR A 670 9.20 7.48 -9.74
C TYR A 670 9.63 6.46 -8.69
N LEU A 671 9.36 5.17 -8.91
CA LEU A 671 9.90 4.10 -8.06
C LEU A 671 11.43 4.15 -8.04
N ALA A 672 12.10 4.37 -9.18
CA ALA A 672 13.55 4.52 -9.22
C ALA A 672 14.05 5.70 -8.37
N LEU A 673 13.34 6.83 -8.36
CA LEU A 673 13.66 7.99 -7.51
C LEU A 673 13.39 7.71 -6.03
N ILE A 674 12.26 7.07 -5.69
CA ILE A 674 11.96 6.63 -4.33
C ILE A 674 13.06 5.70 -3.83
N ARG A 675 13.48 4.72 -4.64
CA ARG A 675 14.56 3.77 -4.32
C ARG A 675 15.92 4.43 -4.09
N GLY A 676 16.14 5.61 -4.69
CA GLY A 676 17.34 6.42 -4.44
C GLY A 676 17.35 7.08 -3.07
N ASN A 677 16.18 7.47 -2.54
CA ASN A 677 16.03 8.15 -1.25
C ASN A 677 15.59 7.22 -0.12
N TYR A 678 14.92 6.12 -0.43
CA TYR A 678 14.39 5.10 0.47
C TYR A 678 14.76 3.72 -0.12
N PRO A 679 16.00 3.24 0.10
CA PRO A 679 16.51 2.04 -0.56
C PRO A 679 15.91 0.73 -0.04
N ASP A 680 15.32 0.77 1.15
CA ASP A 680 14.71 -0.40 1.77
C ASP A 680 13.34 -0.71 1.14
N ARG A 681 13.16 -1.97 0.73
CA ARG A 681 12.00 -2.42 -0.04
C ARG A 681 10.72 -2.50 0.80
N LEU A 682 10.85 -2.75 2.10
CA LEU A 682 9.70 -2.73 2.99
C LEU A 682 9.24 -1.30 3.24
N ASP A 683 10.18 -0.36 3.33
CA ASP A 683 9.88 1.07 3.44
C ASP A 683 9.20 1.59 2.16
N GLU A 684 9.64 1.17 0.97
CA GLU A 684 8.96 1.48 -0.31
C GLU A 684 7.46 1.06 -0.27
N GLN A 685 7.15 -0.15 0.21
CA GLN A 685 5.76 -0.59 0.36
C GLN A 685 5.00 0.25 1.40
N LEU A 686 5.60 0.54 2.56
CA LEU A 686 4.96 1.37 3.59
C LEU A 686 4.69 2.80 3.10
N LEU A 687 5.61 3.41 2.34
CA LEU A 687 5.40 4.73 1.75
C LEU A 687 4.22 4.74 0.79
N VAL A 688 4.07 3.72 -0.06
CA VAL A 688 2.90 3.58 -0.94
C VAL A 688 1.60 3.38 -0.12
N ALA A 689 1.65 2.63 0.98
CA ALA A 689 0.51 2.43 1.87
C ALA A 689 0.08 3.73 2.59
N LEU A 690 1.07 4.51 3.05
CA LEU A 690 0.89 5.81 3.67
C LEU A 690 0.38 6.85 2.65
N GLY A 691 0.92 6.82 1.43
CA GLY A 691 0.48 7.67 0.33
C GLY A 691 -1.00 7.48 0.02
N GLN A 692 -1.47 6.23 -0.07
CA GLN A 692 -2.90 5.93 -0.25
C GLN A 692 -3.76 6.57 0.84
N GLN A 693 -3.35 6.48 2.11
CA GLN A 693 -4.12 7.02 3.23
C GLN A 693 -4.37 8.54 3.12
N LEU A 694 -3.41 9.32 2.60
CA LEU A 694 -3.63 10.74 2.32
C LEU A 694 -4.34 10.98 0.98
N TRP A 695 -4.06 10.15 -0.03
CA TRP A 695 -4.70 10.23 -1.33
C TRP A 695 -6.19 9.97 -1.29
N ASP A 696 -6.70 9.20 -0.32
CA ASP A 696 -8.15 8.95 -0.23
C ASP A 696 -8.97 10.24 -0.14
N ARG A 697 -8.36 11.38 0.23
CA ARG A 697 -9.01 12.70 0.15
C ARG A 697 -9.24 13.22 -1.27
N ALA A 698 -8.62 12.63 -2.29
CA ALA A 698 -8.72 13.06 -3.68
C ALA A 698 -8.76 11.90 -4.71
N GLU A 699 -8.58 10.65 -4.28
CA GLU A 699 -8.57 9.44 -5.12
C GLU A 699 -9.88 8.66 -4.94
N PRO A 700 -10.37 7.89 -5.94
CA PRO A 700 -11.61 7.12 -5.88
C PRO A 700 -11.99 6.48 -4.54
N GLN A 701 -11.05 5.93 -3.77
CA GLN A 701 -11.35 5.27 -2.51
C GLN A 701 -12.07 6.19 -1.50
N GLY A 702 -11.91 7.52 -1.56
CA GLY A 702 -12.73 8.44 -0.76
C GLY A 702 -14.19 8.59 -1.21
N TYR A 703 -14.50 8.25 -2.46
CA TYR A 703 -15.68 8.75 -3.17
C TYR A 703 -16.61 7.67 -3.76
N LEU A 704 -16.13 6.43 -3.97
CA LEU A 704 -16.92 5.39 -4.66
C LEU A 704 -18.30 5.14 -4.02
N SER A 705 -18.41 5.17 -2.69
CA SER A 705 -19.66 4.99 -1.95
C SER A 705 -20.70 6.09 -2.22
N HIS A 706 -20.27 7.24 -2.75
CA HIS A 706 -21.07 8.45 -2.86
C HIS A 706 -21.50 8.78 -4.30
N LEU A 707 -20.87 8.18 -5.31
CA LEU A 707 -21.13 8.50 -6.72
C LEU A 707 -22.59 8.25 -7.11
N ALA A 708 -23.08 7.03 -6.88
CA ALA A 708 -24.43 6.64 -7.27
C ALA A 708 -25.51 7.25 -6.36
N ALA A 709 -25.21 7.44 -5.08
CA ALA A 709 -26.13 8.03 -4.11
C ALA A 709 -26.23 9.55 -4.25
N GLY A 710 -25.13 10.22 -4.63
CA GLY A 710 -25.07 11.67 -4.75
C GLY A 710 -25.10 12.41 -3.41
N ASP A 711 -24.81 11.72 -2.32
CA ASP A 711 -25.07 12.14 -0.94
C ASP A 711 -23.99 13.05 -0.35
N LEU A 712 -22.95 13.39 -1.13
CA LEU A 712 -22.03 14.50 -0.81
C LEU A 712 -22.64 15.88 -1.09
N SER A 713 -23.93 15.97 -1.40
CA SER A 713 -24.66 17.22 -1.63
C SER A 713 -26.05 17.15 -1.00
N SER A 714 -26.61 18.32 -0.66
CA SER A 714 -27.97 18.43 -0.12
C SER A 714 -28.77 19.48 -0.91
N PRO A 715 -29.82 19.08 -1.66
CA PRO A 715 -30.32 17.71 -1.83
C PRO A 715 -29.32 16.82 -2.60
N PRO A 716 -29.41 15.47 -2.47
CA PRO A 716 -28.53 14.56 -3.19
C PRO A 716 -28.62 14.69 -4.71
N VAL A 717 -27.48 14.55 -5.39
CA VAL A 717 -27.36 14.57 -6.85
C VAL A 717 -26.78 13.23 -7.32
N PRO A 718 -27.61 12.22 -7.66
CA PRO A 718 -27.12 10.92 -8.14
C PRO A 718 -26.39 11.03 -9.48
N HIS A 719 -25.27 10.33 -9.62
CA HIS A 719 -24.47 10.31 -10.84
C HIS A 719 -24.48 8.95 -11.52
N LYS A 720 -24.27 8.95 -12.84
CA LYS A 720 -24.11 7.75 -13.67
C LYS A 720 -22.81 7.84 -14.45
N VAL A 721 -22.10 6.72 -14.57
CA VAL A 721 -20.85 6.66 -15.34
C VAL A 721 -20.84 5.48 -16.31
N LEU A 722 -20.28 5.73 -17.50
CA LEU A 722 -19.90 4.70 -18.46
C LEU A 722 -18.38 4.51 -18.35
N ILE A 723 -17.95 3.29 -18.05
CA ILE A 723 -16.54 2.94 -17.84
C ILE A 723 -16.10 1.99 -18.94
N HIS A 724 -15.05 2.36 -19.68
CA HIS A 724 -14.37 1.45 -20.60
C HIS A 724 -13.04 1.01 -20.00
N MET A 725 -12.73 -0.28 -20.04
CA MET A 725 -11.44 -0.83 -19.65
C MET A 725 -10.83 -1.57 -20.84
N ALA A 726 -9.55 -1.35 -21.09
CA ALA A 726 -8.76 -2.16 -22.01
C ALA A 726 -8.17 -3.36 -21.25
N THR A 727 -8.40 -4.56 -21.74
CA THR A 727 -7.78 -5.78 -21.19
C THR A 727 -6.28 -5.74 -21.43
N TYR A 728 -5.52 -6.25 -20.45
CA TYR A 728 -4.06 -6.31 -20.47
C TYR A 728 -3.35 -4.96 -20.30
N ASP A 729 -4.04 -3.91 -19.87
CA ASP A 729 -3.46 -2.58 -19.69
C ASP A 729 -2.19 -2.56 -18.80
N SER A 730 -1.08 -2.09 -19.37
CA SER A 730 0.24 -2.00 -18.71
C SER A 730 0.45 -0.72 -17.89
N GLU A 731 -0.41 0.29 -18.08
CA GLU A 731 -0.33 1.59 -17.41
C GLU A 731 -1.27 1.64 -16.21
N VAL A 732 -2.52 1.18 -16.39
CA VAL A 732 -3.54 1.06 -15.34
C VAL A 732 -3.91 -0.41 -15.16
N SER A 733 -3.48 -1.01 -14.04
CA SER A 733 -3.80 -2.40 -13.74
C SER A 733 -5.32 -2.65 -13.72
N ASN A 734 -5.78 -3.61 -14.53
CA ASN A 734 -7.19 -4.01 -14.58
C ASN A 734 -7.76 -4.40 -13.20
N LEU A 735 -6.93 -4.86 -12.26
CA LEU A 735 -7.36 -5.12 -10.89
C LEU A 735 -7.92 -3.87 -10.20
N GLY A 736 -7.34 -2.70 -10.45
CA GLY A 736 -7.85 -1.43 -9.95
C GLY A 736 -9.22 -1.09 -10.53
N THR A 737 -9.44 -1.37 -11.82
CA THR A 737 -10.74 -1.18 -12.49
C THR A 737 -11.78 -2.16 -11.96
N GLU A 738 -11.43 -3.44 -11.82
CA GLU A 738 -12.30 -4.46 -11.26
C GLU A 738 -12.73 -4.14 -9.82
N ILE A 739 -11.79 -3.72 -8.96
CA ILE A 739 -12.11 -3.28 -7.60
C ILE A 739 -13.04 -2.06 -7.64
N MET A 740 -12.79 -1.09 -8.52
CA MET A 740 -13.64 0.10 -8.70
C MET A 740 -15.08 -0.28 -9.04
N VAL A 741 -15.30 -1.02 -10.13
CA VAL A 741 -16.65 -1.34 -10.63
C VAL A 741 -17.40 -2.24 -9.64
N ARG A 742 -16.70 -3.18 -9.01
CA ARG A 742 -17.27 -4.05 -7.96
C ARG A 742 -17.68 -3.25 -6.72
N SER A 743 -16.93 -2.21 -6.37
CA SER A 743 -17.26 -1.31 -5.24
C SER A 743 -18.44 -0.39 -5.55
N LEU A 744 -18.57 0.06 -6.81
CA LEU A 744 -19.69 0.87 -7.27
C LEU A 744 -20.98 0.05 -7.50
N GLY A 745 -20.87 -1.27 -7.58
CA GLY A 745 -21.99 -2.13 -7.97
C GLY A 745 -22.40 -1.95 -9.43
N ILE A 746 -21.44 -1.58 -10.30
CA ILE A 746 -21.68 -1.38 -11.73
C ILE A 746 -21.71 -2.74 -12.44
N GLU A 747 -22.69 -2.89 -13.33
CA GLU A 747 -22.91 -4.09 -14.13
C GLU A 747 -22.07 -4.04 -15.42
N GLN A 748 -21.56 -5.20 -15.85
CA GLN A 748 -20.86 -5.36 -17.12
C GLN A 748 -21.86 -5.46 -18.27
N LEU A 749 -21.67 -4.66 -19.31
CA LEU A 749 -22.55 -4.64 -20.48
C LEU A 749 -22.32 -5.88 -21.35
N THR A 750 -23.39 -6.65 -21.61
CA THR A 750 -23.31 -7.83 -22.49
C THR A 750 -23.34 -7.47 -23.97
N PRO A 751 -22.81 -8.32 -24.86
CA PRO A 751 -22.05 -9.55 -24.55
C PRO A 751 -20.66 -9.22 -23.99
N VAL A 752 -20.13 -10.11 -23.14
CA VAL A 752 -18.86 -9.89 -22.42
C VAL A 752 -17.73 -10.72 -23.01
N HIS A 753 -16.49 -10.21 -22.96
CA HIS A 753 -15.30 -10.97 -23.31
C HIS A 753 -15.05 -12.08 -22.27
N ARG A 754 -15.12 -11.73 -20.98
CA ARG A 754 -15.16 -12.66 -19.85
C ARG A 754 -16.02 -12.13 -18.73
N SER A 755 -16.50 -13.05 -17.89
CA SER A 755 -17.21 -12.73 -16.66
C SER A 755 -16.21 -12.47 -15.52
N PHE A 756 -16.49 -11.46 -14.69
CA PHE A 756 -15.70 -11.16 -13.51
C PHE A 756 -16.42 -11.53 -12.22
N PHE A 757 -15.66 -11.96 -11.20
CA PHE A 757 -16.23 -12.37 -9.92
C PHE A 757 -16.97 -11.21 -9.24
N GLN A 758 -18.26 -11.43 -8.97
CA GLN A 758 -19.20 -10.47 -8.37
C GLN A 758 -19.33 -9.12 -9.11
N ILE A 759 -19.20 -9.13 -10.43
CA ILE A 759 -19.59 -8.03 -11.31
C ILE A 759 -20.69 -8.60 -12.21
N PRO A 760 -21.98 -8.31 -11.94
CA PRO A 760 -23.08 -8.91 -12.69
C PRO A 760 -23.12 -8.40 -14.13
N GLU A 761 -23.62 -9.24 -15.03
CA GLU A 761 -23.78 -8.91 -16.44
C GLU A 761 -25.20 -8.39 -16.74
N ARG A 762 -25.33 -7.41 -17.63
CA ARG A 762 -26.62 -6.86 -18.03
C ARG A 762 -26.68 -6.48 -19.50
N ALA A 763 -27.80 -6.83 -20.14
CA ALA A 763 -28.10 -6.45 -21.50
C ALA A 763 -28.67 -5.03 -21.61
N ALA A 764 -28.21 -4.28 -22.62
CA ALA A 764 -28.76 -3.00 -23.03
C ALA A 764 -30.12 -3.14 -23.77
N PRO A 765 -30.94 -2.07 -23.81
CA PRO A 765 -30.69 -0.76 -23.21
C PRO A 765 -31.15 -0.66 -21.76
N PHE A 766 -30.48 0.17 -20.96
CA PHE A 766 -30.93 0.52 -19.62
C PHE A 766 -30.43 1.89 -19.17
N ASP A 767 -31.14 2.48 -18.19
CA ASP A 767 -30.74 3.73 -17.56
C ASP A 767 -29.93 3.42 -16.29
N GLY A 768 -28.63 3.70 -16.31
CA GLY A 768 -27.73 3.39 -15.20
C GLY A 768 -26.27 3.58 -15.56
N SER A 769 -25.38 3.20 -14.64
CA SER A 769 -23.95 3.10 -14.92
C SER A 769 -23.62 1.76 -15.57
N ALA A 770 -22.59 1.70 -16.41
CA ALA A 770 -22.16 0.47 -17.06
C ALA A 770 -20.64 0.36 -17.17
N PHE A 771 -20.17 -0.87 -17.15
CA PHE A 771 -18.79 -1.25 -17.38
C PHE A 771 -18.68 -2.03 -18.71
N VAL A 772 -17.74 -1.63 -19.56
CA VAL A 772 -17.43 -2.28 -20.83
C VAL A 772 -15.97 -2.72 -20.78
N GLU A 773 -15.73 -4.02 -20.92
CA GLU A 773 -14.40 -4.57 -21.16
C GLU A 773 -14.15 -4.59 -22.68
N VAL A 774 -12.95 -4.20 -23.09
CA VAL A 774 -12.50 -4.20 -24.48
C VAL A 774 -11.21 -5.01 -24.54
N ASP A 775 -11.18 -6.14 -25.27
CA ASP A 775 -9.92 -6.82 -25.56
C ASP A 775 -9.30 -6.28 -26.87
N PRO A 776 -8.20 -5.52 -26.80
CA PRO A 776 -7.46 -5.10 -27.99
C PRO A 776 -6.57 -6.22 -28.57
N MET A 777 -6.66 -7.44 -28.03
CA MET A 777 -5.89 -8.64 -28.42
C MET A 777 -4.37 -8.48 -28.24
N ARG A 778 -3.96 -7.72 -27.22
CA ARG A 778 -2.55 -7.41 -26.91
C ARG A 778 -1.94 -8.25 -25.79
N GLY A 779 -2.67 -9.25 -25.28
CA GLY A 779 -2.22 -10.15 -24.23
C GLY A 779 -1.34 -11.34 -24.70
N GLY A 780 -1.26 -11.60 -26.01
CA GLY A 780 -0.45 -12.69 -26.58
C GLY A 780 1.04 -12.39 -26.65
N SER A 781 1.87 -13.43 -26.81
CA SER A 781 3.30 -13.27 -27.12
C SER A 781 3.47 -12.76 -28.55
N LYS A 782 3.95 -11.52 -28.68
CA LYS A 782 4.17 -10.86 -29.96
C LYS A 782 5.63 -10.46 -30.11
N CYS A 783 6.08 -10.37 -31.35
CA CYS A 783 7.40 -9.83 -31.67
C CYS A 783 7.43 -8.33 -31.40
N HIS A 784 8.06 -7.96 -30.30
CA HIS A 784 8.14 -6.58 -29.85
C HIS A 784 9.50 -5.96 -30.16
N THR A 785 9.47 -4.77 -30.76
CA THR A 785 10.63 -3.89 -30.91
C THR A 785 10.46 -2.72 -29.94
N PRO A 786 11.36 -2.49 -28.96
CA PRO A 786 11.27 -1.38 -28.04
C PRO A 786 11.14 -0.03 -28.77
N GLY A 787 10.03 0.68 -28.53
CA GLY A 787 9.71 1.96 -29.18
C GLY A 787 9.02 1.85 -30.54
N GLY A 788 8.69 0.65 -31.02
CA GLY A 788 7.85 0.42 -32.19
C GLY A 788 6.34 0.52 -31.86
N THR A 789 5.54 0.89 -32.86
CA THR A 789 4.07 1.01 -32.75
C THR A 789 3.30 -0.12 -33.46
N ASP A 790 4.01 -1.06 -34.10
CA ASP A 790 3.39 -2.23 -34.76
C ASP A 790 3.11 -3.33 -33.71
N HIS A 791 1.96 -3.99 -33.84
CA HIS A 791 1.52 -5.08 -32.96
C HIS A 791 2.44 -6.31 -33.02
N GLY A 792 3.29 -6.40 -34.05
CA GLY A 792 4.22 -7.51 -34.24
C GLY A 792 3.51 -8.81 -34.66
N ALA A 793 4.27 -9.76 -35.20
CA ALA A 793 3.75 -11.10 -35.47
C ALA A 793 3.62 -11.91 -34.17
N ASP A 794 2.66 -12.84 -34.13
CA ASP A 794 2.63 -13.87 -33.08
C ASP A 794 3.94 -14.65 -33.08
N CYS A 795 4.42 -14.92 -31.88
CA CYS A 795 5.66 -15.63 -31.68
C CYS A 795 5.58 -16.52 -30.46
N THR A 796 6.44 -17.52 -30.42
CA THR A 796 6.61 -18.37 -29.24
C THR A 796 7.98 -18.20 -28.62
N THR A 797 8.97 -17.80 -29.41
CA THR A 797 10.35 -17.60 -28.99
C THR A 797 10.94 -16.37 -29.67
N ASP A 798 12.00 -15.79 -29.10
CA ASP A 798 12.71 -14.65 -29.73
C ASP A 798 13.21 -14.96 -31.15
N ALA A 799 13.42 -16.24 -31.46
CA ALA A 799 13.83 -16.68 -32.80
C ALA A 799 12.73 -16.50 -33.86
N ASP A 800 11.47 -16.44 -33.45
CA ASP A 800 10.33 -16.19 -34.35
C ASP A 800 10.19 -14.70 -34.71
N CYS A 801 11.09 -13.84 -34.22
CA CYS A 801 11.03 -12.39 -34.35
C CYS A 801 12.13 -11.76 -35.20
N PRO A 802 12.20 -12.04 -36.52
CA PRO A 802 13.10 -11.35 -37.42
C PRO A 802 12.54 -9.95 -37.72
N GLY A 803 12.91 -8.95 -36.92
CA GLY A 803 12.54 -7.56 -37.17
C GLY A 803 13.06 -7.05 -38.54
N PRO A 804 12.31 -6.21 -39.28
CA PRO A 804 12.79 -5.61 -40.51
C PRO A 804 13.98 -4.65 -40.24
N GLY A 805 15.21 -5.15 -40.42
CA GLY A 805 16.42 -4.32 -40.39
C GLY A 805 17.04 -4.05 -39.00
N ASP A 806 16.43 -4.53 -37.91
CA ASP A 806 17.00 -4.44 -36.56
C ASP A 806 17.78 -5.72 -36.17
N PRO A 807 18.85 -5.61 -35.34
CA PRO A 807 19.55 -6.78 -34.82
C PRO A 807 18.62 -7.62 -33.94
N ALA A 808 18.74 -8.95 -33.99
CA ALA A 808 17.97 -9.88 -33.15
C ALA A 808 18.06 -9.61 -31.63
N SER A 809 19.05 -8.82 -31.17
CA SER A 809 19.15 -8.39 -29.77
C SER A 809 18.21 -7.23 -29.38
N ARG A 810 17.47 -6.67 -30.35
CA ARG A 810 16.51 -5.57 -30.15
C ARG A 810 15.05 -5.97 -30.39
N THR A 811 14.77 -7.15 -30.91
CA THR A 811 13.41 -7.67 -31.03
C THR A 811 13.28 -8.86 -30.10
N MET A 812 12.23 -8.90 -29.28
CA MET A 812 11.97 -10.01 -28.37
C MET A 812 10.54 -10.52 -28.53
N CYS A 813 10.37 -11.83 -28.35
CA CYS A 813 9.07 -12.43 -28.23
C CYS A 813 8.61 -12.34 -26.78
N ALA A 814 7.62 -11.50 -26.53
CA ALA A 814 7.16 -11.30 -25.17
C ALA A 814 5.65 -11.10 -25.10
N SER A 815 5.05 -11.63 -24.04
CA SER A 815 3.62 -11.46 -23.77
C SER A 815 3.37 -10.13 -23.09
N GLY A 816 2.40 -9.36 -23.56
CA GLY A 816 1.91 -8.17 -22.87
C GLY A 816 1.00 -8.46 -21.67
N ILE A 817 1.13 -9.63 -21.02
CA ILE A 817 0.22 -10.05 -19.93
C ILE A 817 0.37 -9.06 -18.75
N PRO A 818 -0.74 -8.53 -18.19
CA PRO A 818 -0.74 -7.62 -17.07
C PRO A 818 -0.09 -8.30 -15.88
N PRO A 819 0.36 -7.51 -14.91
CA PRO A 819 1.28 -8.03 -13.94
C PRO A 819 0.61 -9.07 -13.04
N LEU A 820 1.12 -10.29 -13.11
CA LEU A 820 0.71 -11.39 -12.23
C LEU A 820 1.17 -11.16 -10.78
N THR A 821 2.08 -10.22 -10.55
CA THR A 821 2.60 -9.83 -9.23
C THR A 821 2.42 -8.32 -9.01
N ASN A 822 2.87 -7.78 -7.88
CA ASN A 822 2.97 -6.34 -7.66
C ASN A 822 4.25 -5.74 -8.29
N GLN A 823 4.54 -6.08 -9.54
CA GLN A 823 5.57 -5.46 -10.36
C GLN A 823 4.96 -5.06 -11.70
N PRO A 824 5.43 -4.03 -12.39
CA PRO A 824 4.85 -3.70 -13.68
C PRO A 824 5.27 -4.70 -14.76
N PRO A 825 4.53 -4.79 -15.88
CA PRO A 825 5.00 -5.46 -17.08
C PRO A 825 6.35 -4.91 -17.55
N ALA A 826 7.11 -5.71 -18.30
CA ALA A 826 8.46 -5.34 -18.73
C ALA A 826 8.49 -4.22 -19.79
N PHE A 827 7.39 -3.99 -20.50
CA PHE A 827 7.24 -3.00 -21.57
C PHE A 827 5.79 -2.55 -21.68
N ASN A 828 5.56 -1.41 -22.33
CA ASN A 828 4.22 -0.91 -22.63
C ASN A 828 3.68 -1.67 -23.84
N ASN A 829 2.53 -2.34 -23.69
CA ASN A 829 1.91 -3.10 -24.78
C ASN A 829 0.94 -2.27 -25.63
N GLY A 830 0.72 -1.01 -25.25
CA GLY A 830 -0.15 -0.03 -25.91
C GLY A 830 -1.65 -0.31 -25.78
N ALA A 831 -2.06 -1.28 -24.95
CA ALA A 831 -3.48 -1.55 -24.69
C ALA A 831 -4.21 -0.35 -24.07
N HIS A 832 -3.49 0.47 -23.29
CA HIS A 832 -4.05 1.61 -22.55
C HIS A 832 -4.82 2.61 -23.44
N GLY A 833 -4.34 2.86 -24.66
CA GLY A 833 -4.98 3.78 -25.62
C GLY A 833 -6.08 3.15 -26.48
N SER A 834 -6.27 1.84 -26.40
CA SER A 834 -7.06 1.05 -27.36
C SER A 834 -8.54 0.95 -26.95
N THR A 835 -9.20 2.09 -26.67
CA THR A 835 -10.66 2.16 -26.42
C THR A 835 -11.38 3.15 -27.34
N GLY A 836 -10.89 3.32 -28.58
CA GLY A 836 -11.28 4.39 -29.50
C GLY A 836 -11.99 3.97 -30.80
N SER A 837 -12.85 2.93 -30.78
CA SER A 837 -13.59 2.48 -31.99
C SER A 837 -14.83 3.33 -32.28
N PRO A 838 -15.39 3.29 -33.51
CA PRO A 838 -16.65 3.95 -33.84
C PRO A 838 -17.82 3.53 -32.93
N GLU A 839 -17.94 2.23 -32.62
CA GLU A 839 -18.99 1.68 -31.76
C GLU A 839 -18.89 2.19 -30.33
N MET A 840 -17.67 2.29 -29.78
CA MET A 840 -17.43 2.92 -28.49
C MET A 840 -17.79 4.41 -28.51
N GLY A 841 -17.49 5.11 -29.60
CA GLY A 841 -17.96 6.48 -29.82
C GLY A 841 -19.48 6.60 -29.79
N GLN A 842 -20.21 5.63 -30.37
CA GLN A 842 -21.67 5.58 -30.33
C GLN A 842 -22.20 5.30 -28.91
N GLN A 843 -21.53 4.44 -28.14
CA GLN A 843 -21.86 4.20 -26.72
C GLN A 843 -21.75 5.50 -25.91
N ILE A 844 -20.64 6.24 -26.07
CA ILE A 844 -20.42 7.53 -25.42
C ILE A 844 -21.49 8.53 -25.84
N ASP A 845 -21.79 8.63 -27.14
CA ASP A 845 -22.81 9.53 -27.67
C ASP A 845 -24.22 9.24 -27.12
N ALA A 846 -24.60 7.96 -27.07
CA ALA A 846 -25.90 7.55 -26.55
C ALA A 846 -26.02 7.81 -25.05
N PHE A 847 -24.92 7.70 -24.31
CA PHE A 847 -24.88 7.87 -22.86
C PHE A 847 -24.85 9.36 -22.45
N LEU A 848 -24.05 10.20 -23.11
CA LEU A 848 -23.91 11.63 -22.78
C LEU A 848 -25.02 12.47 -23.42
N ARG A 849 -26.24 12.26 -22.93
CA ARG A 849 -27.50 12.96 -23.30
C ARG A 849 -28.38 13.15 -22.05
N PRO A 850 -29.34 14.10 -22.06
CA PRO A 850 -30.29 14.29 -20.96
C PRO A 850 -31.06 13.04 -20.57
N ASP A 851 -31.54 12.31 -21.57
CA ASP A 851 -32.21 11.02 -21.49
C ASP A 851 -31.29 9.86 -21.89
N GLY A 852 -29.97 10.07 -21.81
CA GLY A 852 -28.97 9.11 -22.26
C GLY A 852 -29.07 7.78 -21.52
N MET A 853 -28.93 6.71 -22.30
CA MET A 853 -29.06 5.31 -21.88
C MET A 853 -27.75 4.57 -22.17
N VAL A 854 -27.48 3.51 -21.42
CA VAL A 854 -26.49 2.52 -21.81
C VAL A 854 -27.04 1.75 -23.01
N ALA A 855 -26.26 1.70 -24.09
CA ALA A 855 -26.60 1.00 -25.32
C ALA A 855 -25.41 0.16 -25.80
N GLN A 856 -25.68 -0.92 -26.52
CA GLN A 856 -24.65 -1.78 -27.10
C GLN A 856 -24.64 -1.63 -28.63
N PHE A 857 -23.51 -1.22 -29.18
CA PHE A 857 -23.31 -0.97 -30.61
C PHE A 857 -22.32 -1.94 -31.26
N CYS A 858 -21.56 -2.69 -30.45
CA CYS A 858 -20.60 -3.67 -30.93
C CYS A 858 -21.29 -4.97 -31.40
N SER A 859 -20.74 -5.58 -32.45
CA SER A 859 -21.03 -6.98 -32.78
C SER A 859 -20.19 -7.88 -31.88
N GLY A 860 -20.77 -8.41 -30.80
CA GLY A 860 -19.98 -9.14 -29.79
C GLY A 860 -19.41 -8.21 -28.72
N PRO A 861 -18.34 -8.62 -28.01
CA PRO A 861 -17.88 -7.99 -26.76
C PRO A 861 -17.07 -6.70 -26.93
N CYS A 862 -17.16 -6.04 -28.09
CA CYS A 862 -16.32 -4.88 -28.45
C CYS A 862 -14.83 -5.17 -28.63
N ASP A 863 -14.42 -6.44 -28.72
CA ASP A 863 -13.04 -6.83 -29.03
C ASP A 863 -12.63 -6.33 -30.42
N ASN A 864 -11.42 -5.77 -30.54
CA ASN A 864 -10.94 -5.26 -31.82
C ASN A 864 -9.40 -5.33 -31.94
N PRO A 865 -8.86 -6.21 -32.83
CA PRO A 865 -7.42 -6.35 -33.03
C PRO A 865 -6.79 -5.18 -33.79
N ASP A 866 -7.58 -4.38 -34.51
CA ASP A 866 -7.11 -3.28 -35.37
C ASP A 866 -7.09 -1.92 -34.63
N LEU A 867 -7.27 -1.92 -33.31
CA LEU A 867 -7.20 -0.68 -32.51
C LEU A 867 -5.74 -0.24 -32.34
N PRO A 868 -5.40 1.01 -32.72
CA PRO A 868 -4.04 1.53 -32.72
C PRO A 868 -3.39 1.55 -31.35
#